data_AF-A0A933RIL6-F1
#
_entry.id   AF-A0A933RIL6-F1
#
_cell.length_a   1.000
_cell.length_b   1.000
_cell.length_c   1.000
_cell.angle_alpha   90.00
_cell.angle_beta   90.00
_cell.angle_gamma   90.00
#
_symmetry.space_group_name_H-M   'P 1'
#
loop_
_entity.id
_entity.type
_entity.pdbx_description
1 polymer ?
#
loop_
_entity_poly.entity_id
_entity_poly.type
_entity_poly.pdbx_seq_one_letter_code
_entity_poly.pdbx_strand_id
1 'polypeptide(L)'
;MGRRLLATLLAAPLAGAPPASADVRIDPERVEVRAEGGTATITRDPLRIAFADASGTVVLREVDGAGARPLPVAPVPSPVPLGQDAVRAPALYAPLHFSVGTGAVVQAPAAQYVGNLVTGLQAGVSYSATRVLTARADGDAAELTVATTDPTGRTLRVRVAPAPNGALRVSAAPSDPTGVVAVGDAFDAAPGEAYRGFGGRHNAIDQRGEDFVNWTQQENTGSGYAASGPDDRTLFPNGRTAAYYVQSLFASSAGYGFLLDRDELSRWRIGSDDPRRWQVQVAAGRLDYEVFPARDPAEAIRRLTATNGRHRAPPDWALGGLWDAAVRYPADNPADYLASVRRDLEDFDRYGTPVEGYRIEGWEFLSRDQLRELIGELRRRGIHPLLYFRAFVGRDQIGTDRPSAFDEAVAKGYVAMRADGSPYTFISNFQAEAALLDVTDPAAVRWWQGRIREALELGADGFMQDFGEQTLADMRFEDGSTGLEMHNRFGKLFHRITREEVDRWEREHPGANIWFFVRTGYSGTPGSAASEGATFAGDGTTDFSRSSGLASQTPDMLNRAVGGAWGFTTDVGGYFDIGPYPKTSEELLDRWAAWAALSPYFRLHGSVLNGPHRPWDYGEDMAARYNAYTRLHLAARPLLRRLLREAQRTGTPPLRPLWLAAPGDPAAAREDQEWLLGDDVLVAPVVEQGARGREVTFPGGCWRSPESGLEVRGPARREVAAGLGELPYFFRCGTAPFAAAARGGATLPARRACRSRRAFRIHLRARGVAAVRVYVNGRRVRASRRGARVDLRGLPRRRVTVRILTLTRDGRRRVATRTYRTCVPRRR
;
A
#
# COMPACT_ATOMS: atom_id res chain seq x y z
N MET A 1 44.08 6.92 -22.48
CA MET A 1 44.81 5.63 -22.55
C MET A 1 44.25 4.70 -21.50
N GLY A 2 43.97 3.46 -21.88
CA GLY A 2 42.98 2.58 -21.26
C GLY A 2 43.23 2.17 -19.81
N ARG A 3 42.12 1.94 -19.11
CA ARG A 3 41.93 0.79 -18.20
C ARG A 3 40.44 0.58 -17.94
N ARG A 4 39.83 -0.29 -18.75
CA ARG A 4 38.60 -1.00 -18.42
C ARG A 4 38.93 -1.98 -17.29
N LEU A 5 38.31 -1.84 -16.13
CA LEU A 5 38.31 -2.86 -15.09
C LEU A 5 36.92 -3.48 -15.06
N LEU A 6 36.85 -4.75 -15.49
CA LEU A 6 35.71 -5.63 -15.31
C LEU A 6 35.42 -5.78 -13.81
N ALA A 7 34.24 -5.36 -13.37
CA ALA A 7 33.67 -5.79 -12.10
C ALA A 7 32.76 -7.00 -12.36
N THR A 8 33.30 -8.19 -12.15
CA THR A 8 32.57 -9.45 -12.14
C THR A 8 31.86 -9.59 -10.79
N LEU A 9 30.59 -9.17 -10.70
CA LEU A 9 29.73 -9.53 -9.58
C LEU A 9 29.11 -10.90 -9.86
N LEU A 10 29.58 -11.90 -9.11
CA LEU A 10 29.02 -13.26 -9.05
C LEU A 10 27.59 -13.19 -8.50
N ALA A 11 26.60 -13.18 -9.40
CA ALA A 11 25.24 -13.57 -9.08
C ALA A 11 25.24 -15.08 -8.80
N ALA A 12 24.86 -15.47 -7.59
CA ALA A 12 24.53 -16.86 -7.30
C ALA A 12 23.31 -17.25 -8.16
N PRO A 13 23.37 -18.35 -8.95
CA PRO A 13 22.24 -18.77 -9.74
C PRO A 13 21.20 -19.36 -8.79
N LEU A 14 20.07 -18.67 -8.61
CA LEU A 14 18.84 -19.36 -8.26
C LEU A 14 18.60 -20.37 -9.39
N ALA A 15 18.61 -21.66 -9.06
CA ALA A 15 18.35 -22.73 -10.02
C ALA A 15 16.96 -22.53 -10.62
N GLY A 16 16.91 -21.87 -11.79
CA GLY A 16 15.73 -21.79 -12.62
C GLY A 16 15.38 -23.20 -13.07
N ALA A 17 14.08 -23.52 -13.02
CA ALA A 17 13.56 -24.65 -13.76
C ALA A 17 14.03 -24.54 -15.23
N PRO A 18 14.34 -25.65 -15.92
CA PRO A 18 14.73 -25.60 -17.31
C PRO A 18 13.61 -24.92 -18.13
N PRO A 19 13.93 -24.04 -19.10
CA PRO A 19 12.92 -23.45 -19.95
C PRO A 19 12.18 -24.57 -20.70
N ALA A 20 10.85 -24.56 -20.61
CA ALA A 20 10.00 -25.38 -21.44
C ALA A 20 10.31 -25.06 -22.92
N SER A 21 10.45 -26.09 -23.75
CA SER A 21 10.84 -25.97 -25.16
C SER A 21 9.84 -25.10 -25.93
N ALA A 22 10.23 -23.88 -26.26
CA ALA A 22 9.50 -22.99 -27.14
C ALA A 22 9.90 -23.26 -28.60
N ASP A 23 8.90 -23.44 -29.47
CA ASP A 23 9.08 -23.68 -30.89
C ASP A 23 8.75 -22.41 -31.69
N VAL A 24 9.71 -21.89 -32.45
CA VAL A 24 9.48 -20.84 -33.45
C VAL A 24 9.22 -21.50 -34.80
N ARG A 25 8.09 -21.18 -35.44
CA ARG A 25 7.77 -21.63 -36.79
C ARG A 25 7.64 -20.43 -37.70
N ILE A 26 8.39 -20.44 -38.81
CA ILE A 26 8.35 -19.36 -39.81
C ILE A 26 7.93 -19.99 -41.12
N ASP A 27 6.81 -19.52 -41.67
CA ASP A 27 6.35 -19.85 -43.01
C ASP A 27 6.17 -18.57 -43.85
N PRO A 28 5.81 -18.68 -45.15
CA PRO A 28 5.67 -17.52 -46.02
C PRO A 28 4.59 -16.51 -45.58
N GLU A 29 3.56 -16.94 -44.86
CA GLU A 29 2.38 -16.13 -44.52
C GLU A 29 2.36 -15.71 -43.05
N ARG A 30 2.94 -16.53 -42.15
CA ARG A 30 2.92 -16.33 -40.70
C ARG A 30 4.22 -16.73 -40.00
N VAL A 31 4.39 -16.17 -38.81
CA VAL A 31 5.38 -16.62 -37.81
C VAL A 31 4.63 -17.01 -36.54
N GLU A 32 4.95 -18.15 -35.95
CA GLU A 32 4.40 -18.59 -34.66
C GLU A 32 5.53 -18.67 -33.63
N VAL A 33 5.29 -18.09 -32.45
CA VAL A 33 6.15 -18.21 -31.27
C VAL A 33 5.32 -18.82 -30.16
N ARG A 34 5.75 -19.96 -29.62
CA ARG A 34 5.03 -20.69 -28.58
C ARG A 34 5.67 -20.53 -27.21
N ALA A 35 4.84 -20.30 -26.21
CA ALA A 35 5.21 -20.34 -24.80
C ALA A 35 4.32 -21.37 -24.07
N GLU A 36 4.66 -21.72 -22.84
CA GLU A 36 3.80 -22.60 -22.01
C GLU A 36 2.37 -22.06 -21.87
N GLY A 37 2.23 -20.73 -21.79
CA GLY A 37 0.96 -20.08 -21.56
C GLY A 37 0.08 -19.89 -22.79
N GLY A 38 0.63 -20.04 -24.00
CA GLY A 38 -0.06 -19.68 -25.22
C GLY A 38 0.84 -19.53 -26.45
N THR A 39 0.29 -19.00 -27.54
CA THR A 39 1.01 -18.79 -28.80
C THR A 39 0.81 -17.35 -29.28
N ALA A 40 1.88 -16.72 -29.76
CA ALA A 40 1.82 -15.51 -30.57
C ALA A 40 1.91 -15.88 -32.05
N THR A 41 0.92 -15.48 -32.83
CA THR A 41 0.88 -15.67 -34.29
C THR A 41 0.99 -14.32 -34.97
N ILE A 42 2.04 -14.14 -35.77
CA ILE A 42 2.32 -12.94 -36.54
C ILE A 42 1.95 -13.20 -38.00
N THR A 43 0.85 -12.63 -38.49
CA THR A 43 0.54 -12.53 -39.92
C THR A 43 1.51 -11.55 -40.56
N ARG A 44 2.07 -11.89 -41.73
CA ARG A 44 3.18 -11.13 -42.34
C ARG A 44 2.72 -9.98 -43.23
N ASP A 45 1.63 -10.11 -43.96
CA ASP A 45 1.12 -9.08 -44.88
C ASP A 45 -0.42 -9.15 -45.03
N PRO A 46 -1.18 -8.17 -44.51
CA PRO A 46 -0.70 -7.09 -43.64
C PRO A 46 -0.20 -7.63 -42.29
N LEU A 47 0.74 -6.91 -41.67
CA LEU A 47 1.26 -7.26 -40.34
C LEU A 47 0.11 -7.32 -39.33
N ARG A 48 0.06 -8.40 -38.55
CA ARG A 48 -0.79 -8.49 -37.37
C ARG A 48 -0.29 -9.52 -36.37
N ILE A 49 -0.26 -9.19 -35.09
CA ILE A 49 0.04 -10.10 -34.00
C ILE A 49 -1.27 -10.49 -33.27
N ALA A 50 -1.48 -11.79 -33.11
CA ALA A 50 -2.56 -12.38 -32.33
C ALA A 50 -2.00 -13.29 -31.24
N PHE A 51 -2.61 -13.26 -30.06
CA PHE A 51 -2.24 -14.08 -28.92
C PHE A 51 -3.37 -15.05 -28.61
N ALA A 52 -3.04 -16.33 -28.53
CA ALA A 52 -3.96 -17.39 -28.14
C ALA A 52 -3.50 -18.04 -26.83
N ASP A 53 -4.45 -18.47 -26.01
CA ASP A 53 -4.18 -19.27 -24.82
C ASP A 53 -3.70 -20.69 -25.19
N ALA A 54 -3.38 -21.50 -24.18
CA ALA A 54 -2.93 -22.88 -24.38
C ALA A 54 -3.99 -23.79 -25.06
N SER A 55 -5.27 -23.39 -25.10
CA SER A 55 -6.32 -24.11 -25.82
C SER A 55 -6.40 -23.74 -27.32
N GLY A 56 -5.67 -22.71 -27.73
CA GLY A 56 -5.73 -22.14 -29.08
C GLY A 56 -6.82 -21.05 -29.23
N THR A 57 -7.48 -20.63 -28.15
CA THR A 57 -8.46 -19.54 -28.18
C THR A 57 -7.75 -18.21 -28.26
N VAL A 58 -8.02 -17.40 -29.29
CA VAL A 58 -7.46 -16.05 -29.41
C VAL A 58 -8.07 -15.15 -28.35
N VAL A 59 -7.23 -14.60 -27.47
CA VAL A 59 -7.63 -13.75 -26.33
C VAL A 59 -7.29 -12.27 -26.55
N LEU A 60 -6.30 -11.97 -27.40
CA LEU A 60 -5.89 -10.61 -27.75
C LEU A 60 -5.41 -10.58 -29.21
N ARG A 61 -5.70 -9.50 -29.92
CA ARG A 61 -5.25 -9.31 -31.31
C ARG A 61 -5.05 -7.83 -31.60
N GLU A 62 -3.97 -7.51 -32.30
CA GLU A 62 -3.75 -6.15 -32.81
C GLU A 62 -4.90 -5.72 -33.74
N VAL A 63 -5.15 -4.42 -33.87
CA VAL A 63 -6.12 -3.89 -34.84
C VAL A 63 -5.70 -4.20 -36.28
N ASP A 64 -6.65 -4.14 -37.23
CA ASP A 64 -6.29 -4.20 -38.65
C ASP A 64 -5.65 -2.87 -39.10
N GLY A 65 -4.38 -2.94 -39.51
CA GLY A 65 -3.59 -1.80 -39.99
C GLY A 65 -3.65 -1.57 -41.50
N ALA A 66 -4.35 -2.41 -42.26
CA ALA A 66 -4.41 -2.29 -43.71
C ALA A 66 -4.94 -0.90 -44.13
N GLY A 67 -4.12 -0.15 -44.87
CA GLY A 67 -4.47 1.18 -45.36
C GLY A 67 -4.36 2.31 -44.33
N ALA A 68 -3.78 2.06 -43.15
CA ALA A 68 -3.43 3.10 -42.20
C ALA A 68 -2.51 4.14 -42.86
N ARG A 69 -2.86 5.42 -42.75
CA ARG A 69 -2.07 6.53 -43.30
C ARG A 69 -1.29 7.21 -42.18
N PRO A 70 -0.10 7.76 -42.47
CA PRO A 70 0.60 8.61 -41.52
C PRO A 70 -0.34 9.67 -40.95
N LEU A 71 -0.32 9.83 -39.62
CA LEU A 71 -1.20 10.74 -38.91
C LEU A 71 -0.39 11.94 -38.41
N PRO A 72 -0.64 13.16 -38.91
CA PRO A 72 -0.11 14.36 -38.28
C PRO A 72 -0.64 14.49 -36.85
N VAL A 73 0.26 14.58 -35.89
CA VAL A 73 -0.03 14.75 -34.46
C VAL A 73 0.20 16.21 -34.12
N ALA A 74 -0.89 16.95 -33.93
CA ALA A 74 -0.83 18.29 -33.37
C ALA A 74 -0.35 18.24 -31.90
N PRO A 75 0.32 19.28 -31.39
CA PRO A 75 0.66 19.36 -29.98
C PRO A 75 -0.62 19.37 -29.14
N VAL A 76 -0.88 18.26 -28.43
CA VAL A 76 -2.01 18.15 -27.51
C VAL A 76 -1.49 17.92 -26.08
N PRO A 77 -1.81 18.82 -25.13
CA PRO A 77 -1.47 18.63 -23.72
C PRO A 77 -2.11 17.35 -23.15
N SER A 78 -1.33 16.49 -22.48
CA SER A 78 -1.82 15.28 -21.81
C SER A 78 -0.98 14.95 -20.56
N PRO A 79 -1.56 15.03 -19.34
CA PRO A 79 -2.87 15.59 -19.04
C PRO A 79 -2.94 17.09 -19.35
N VAL A 80 -4.15 17.64 -19.33
CA VAL A 80 -4.37 19.07 -19.41
C VAL A 80 -4.13 19.66 -18.01
N PRO A 81 -3.47 20.83 -17.87
CA PRO A 81 -3.19 21.40 -16.57
C PRO A 81 -4.44 21.58 -15.70
N LEU A 82 -4.27 21.49 -14.37
CA LEU A 82 -5.32 21.77 -13.36
C LEU A 82 -6.50 20.79 -13.39
N GLY A 83 -6.19 19.50 -13.48
CA GLY A 83 -7.14 18.41 -13.28
C GLY A 83 -8.17 18.24 -14.39
N GLN A 84 -7.99 18.92 -15.51
CA GLN A 84 -8.88 18.79 -16.66
C GLN A 84 -8.67 17.45 -17.38
N ASP A 85 -9.76 16.87 -17.87
CA ASP A 85 -9.72 15.65 -18.69
C ASP A 85 -8.77 15.84 -19.88
N ALA A 86 -8.07 14.76 -20.27
CA ALA A 86 -7.21 14.77 -21.44
C ALA A 86 -8.00 15.21 -22.68
N VAL A 87 -7.46 16.18 -23.43
CA VAL A 87 -8.05 16.55 -24.72
C VAL A 87 -7.95 15.33 -25.65
N ARG A 88 -9.10 14.94 -26.20
CA ARG A 88 -9.19 13.86 -27.18
C ARG A 88 -8.44 14.26 -28.45
N ALA A 89 -7.24 13.73 -28.62
CA ALA A 89 -6.47 13.85 -29.84
C ALA A 89 -6.75 12.64 -30.75
N PRO A 90 -6.76 12.82 -32.08
CA PRO A 90 -6.79 11.69 -33.00
C PRO A 90 -5.70 10.67 -32.66
N ALA A 91 -6.07 9.39 -32.65
CA ALA A 91 -5.17 8.29 -32.39
C ALA A 91 -4.93 7.49 -33.67
N LEU A 92 -3.67 7.12 -33.95
CA LEU A 92 -3.36 6.15 -34.99
C LEU A 92 -3.53 4.75 -34.43
N TYR A 93 -4.73 4.18 -34.57
CA TYR A 93 -4.97 2.77 -34.25
C TYR A 93 -4.44 1.87 -35.37
N ALA A 94 -3.18 1.46 -35.25
CA ALA A 94 -2.51 0.51 -36.15
C ALA A 94 -1.55 -0.40 -35.36
N PRO A 95 -1.29 -1.63 -35.84
CA PRO A 95 -0.20 -2.49 -35.35
C PRO A 95 1.10 -1.71 -35.26
N LEU A 96 1.78 -1.76 -34.12
CA LEU A 96 3.10 -1.19 -33.87
C LEU A 96 3.35 0.15 -34.59
N HIS A 97 3.16 1.26 -33.89
CA HIS A 97 3.32 2.60 -34.43
C HIS A 97 4.36 3.40 -33.65
N PHE A 98 4.89 4.45 -34.26
CA PHE A 98 5.83 5.36 -33.62
C PHE A 98 5.60 6.79 -34.11
N SER A 99 5.92 7.75 -33.26
CA SER A 99 5.79 9.18 -33.55
C SER A 99 7.16 9.82 -33.71
N VAL A 100 7.33 10.59 -34.77
CA VAL A 100 8.56 11.36 -35.05
C VAL A 100 8.25 12.83 -34.94
N GLY A 101 9.01 13.56 -34.13
CA GLY A 101 8.86 15.00 -33.96
C GLY A 101 9.45 15.50 -32.65
N THR A 102 8.66 16.26 -31.90
CA THR A 102 9.10 16.90 -30.65
C THR A 102 8.23 16.46 -29.48
N GLY A 103 8.88 16.15 -28.36
CA GLY A 103 8.23 15.84 -27.09
C GLY A 103 8.68 16.84 -26.02
N ALA A 104 7.78 17.17 -25.09
CA ALA A 104 8.11 17.93 -23.89
C ALA A 104 7.33 17.38 -22.70
N VAL A 105 7.96 17.34 -21.53
CA VAL A 105 7.31 17.01 -20.26
C VAL A 105 7.54 18.20 -19.34
N VAL A 106 6.45 18.75 -18.82
CA VAL A 106 6.47 19.87 -17.89
C VAL A 106 5.95 19.36 -16.55
N GLN A 107 6.74 19.57 -15.51
CA GLN A 107 6.36 19.25 -14.13
C GLN A 107 6.19 20.52 -13.31
N ALA A 108 5.46 20.41 -12.20
CA ALA A 108 5.30 21.51 -11.27
C ALA A 108 6.60 21.69 -10.46
N PRO A 109 7.17 22.90 -10.40
CA PRO A 109 8.36 23.20 -9.60
C PRO A 109 8.02 23.69 -8.18
N ALA A 110 6.73 23.79 -7.85
CA ALA A 110 6.24 24.44 -6.65
C ALA A 110 6.28 23.49 -5.44
N ALA A 111 6.58 24.03 -4.27
CA ALA A 111 6.93 23.29 -3.05
C ALA A 111 6.00 22.15 -2.64
N GLN A 112 4.72 22.24 -2.95
CA GLN A 112 3.72 21.22 -2.61
C GLN A 112 3.41 20.26 -3.76
N TYR A 113 3.85 20.57 -4.98
CA TYR A 113 3.52 19.85 -6.20
C TYR A 113 4.77 19.36 -6.92
N VAL A 114 5.93 19.41 -6.26
CA VAL A 114 7.21 19.11 -6.90
C VAL A 114 7.15 17.72 -7.53
N GLY A 115 7.46 17.64 -8.82
CA GLY A 115 7.48 16.39 -9.58
C GLY A 115 6.16 15.98 -10.23
N ASN A 116 5.04 16.62 -9.86
CA ASN A 116 3.75 16.36 -10.50
C ASN A 116 3.76 16.75 -11.98
N LEU A 117 3.10 15.94 -12.81
CA LEU A 117 2.99 16.21 -14.23
C LEU A 117 1.99 17.34 -14.49
N VAL A 118 2.48 18.47 -14.97
CA VAL A 118 1.61 19.56 -15.45
C VAL A 118 1.06 19.19 -16.82
N THR A 119 1.95 18.78 -17.72
CA THR A 119 1.55 18.29 -19.04
C THR A 119 2.69 17.53 -19.73
N GLY A 120 2.34 16.49 -20.47
CA GLY A 120 3.15 15.91 -21.54
C GLY A 120 2.65 16.41 -22.89
N LEU A 121 3.57 16.79 -23.77
CA LEU A 121 3.30 17.25 -25.13
C LEU A 121 4.06 16.37 -26.12
N GLN A 122 3.37 15.94 -27.16
CA GLN A 122 3.97 15.29 -28.32
C GLN A 122 3.38 15.93 -29.58
N ALA A 123 4.24 16.24 -30.56
CA ALA A 123 3.86 16.78 -31.84
C ALA A 123 4.74 16.20 -32.95
N GLY A 124 4.19 16.08 -34.16
CA GLY A 124 4.92 15.56 -35.32
C GLY A 124 4.04 14.69 -36.21
N VAL A 125 4.54 13.52 -36.60
CA VAL A 125 3.80 12.56 -37.42
C VAL A 125 3.93 11.15 -36.84
N SER A 126 2.82 10.45 -36.69
CA SER A 126 2.79 9.04 -36.35
C SER A 126 2.80 8.18 -37.62
N TYR A 127 3.70 7.21 -37.66
CA TYR A 127 3.83 6.18 -38.68
C TYR A 127 3.53 4.82 -38.07
N SER A 128 3.13 3.86 -38.89
CA SER A 128 2.76 2.51 -38.46
C SER A 128 3.52 1.44 -39.23
N ALA A 129 3.65 0.28 -38.62
CA ALA A 129 4.04 -0.93 -39.32
C ALA A 129 3.06 -1.27 -40.45
N THR A 130 3.54 -1.98 -41.47
CA THR A 130 2.74 -2.43 -42.61
C THR A 130 2.86 -3.93 -42.86
N ARG A 131 4.06 -4.43 -43.12
CA ARG A 131 4.32 -5.85 -43.44
C ARG A 131 5.71 -6.31 -42.99
N VAL A 132 5.85 -7.60 -42.74
CA VAL A 132 7.12 -8.24 -42.40
C VAL A 132 8.00 -8.38 -43.66
N LEU A 133 9.16 -7.73 -43.66
CA LEU A 133 10.16 -7.84 -44.72
C LEU A 133 11.00 -9.11 -44.56
N THR A 134 11.52 -9.31 -43.36
CA THR A 134 12.32 -10.49 -43.02
C THR A 134 11.87 -11.03 -41.67
N ALA A 135 11.94 -12.35 -41.53
CA ALA A 135 11.71 -13.05 -40.28
C ALA A 135 12.79 -14.11 -40.11
N ARG A 136 13.39 -14.19 -38.93
CA ARG A 136 14.35 -15.23 -38.57
C ARG A 136 14.10 -15.73 -37.16
N ALA A 137 14.39 -17.00 -36.93
CA ALA A 137 14.44 -17.53 -35.58
C ALA A 137 15.75 -17.08 -34.91
N ASP A 138 15.68 -16.80 -33.61
CA ASP A 138 16.78 -16.49 -32.73
C ASP A 138 16.58 -17.25 -31.41
N GLY A 139 17.05 -18.51 -31.38
CA GLY A 139 16.68 -19.44 -30.32
C GLY A 139 15.17 -19.71 -30.33
N ASP A 140 14.51 -19.37 -29.22
CA ASP A 140 13.06 -19.47 -29.03
C ASP A 140 12.30 -18.18 -29.39
N ALA A 141 12.99 -17.16 -29.90
CA ALA A 141 12.38 -15.92 -30.34
C ALA A 141 12.29 -15.81 -31.86
N ALA A 142 11.31 -15.05 -32.34
CA ALA A 142 11.26 -14.54 -33.70
C ALA A 142 11.78 -13.10 -33.73
N GLU A 143 12.74 -12.83 -34.62
CA GLU A 143 13.15 -11.48 -34.98
C GLU A 143 12.65 -11.09 -36.36
N LEU A 144 12.02 -9.93 -36.44
CA LEU A 144 11.37 -9.42 -37.63
C LEU A 144 11.94 -8.05 -37.98
N THR A 145 12.20 -7.82 -39.26
CA THR A 145 12.31 -6.48 -39.83
C THR A 145 10.99 -6.15 -40.52
N VAL A 146 10.38 -5.05 -40.12
CA VAL A 146 9.01 -4.69 -40.51
C VAL A 146 9.04 -3.35 -41.25
N ALA A 147 8.42 -3.31 -42.43
CA ALA A 147 8.24 -2.09 -43.21
C ALA A 147 7.25 -1.15 -42.50
N THR A 148 7.38 0.15 -42.73
CA THR A 148 6.51 1.16 -42.12
C THR A 148 5.96 2.12 -43.17
N THR A 149 5.05 2.99 -42.75
CA THR A 149 4.54 4.10 -43.58
C THR A 149 5.45 5.34 -43.57
N ASP A 150 6.61 5.29 -42.91
CA ASP A 150 7.59 6.39 -42.88
C ASP A 150 8.26 6.54 -44.25
N PRO A 151 8.11 7.70 -44.93
CA PRO A 151 8.64 7.90 -46.28
C PRO A 151 10.18 7.93 -46.33
N THR A 152 10.86 8.04 -45.18
CA THR A 152 12.32 7.96 -45.10
C THR A 152 12.86 6.54 -45.27
N GLY A 153 11.98 5.53 -45.28
CA GLY A 153 12.36 4.12 -45.36
C GLY A 153 12.71 3.48 -44.01
N ARG A 154 12.47 4.19 -42.90
CA ARG A 154 12.67 3.67 -41.54
C ARG A 154 11.84 2.40 -41.32
N THR A 155 12.50 1.31 -40.96
CA THR A 155 11.85 0.04 -40.57
C THR A 155 11.68 -0.06 -39.06
N LEU A 156 10.87 -1.01 -38.59
CA LEU A 156 10.83 -1.46 -37.20
C LEU A 156 11.62 -2.76 -37.05
N ARG A 157 12.40 -2.87 -35.97
CA ARG A 157 12.93 -4.15 -35.46
C ARG A 157 11.95 -4.65 -34.41
N VAL A 158 11.36 -5.82 -34.63
CA VAL A 158 10.39 -6.45 -33.74
C VAL A 158 10.93 -7.79 -33.27
N ARG A 159 10.91 -8.04 -31.96
CA ARG A 159 11.23 -9.34 -31.37
C ARG A 159 10.00 -9.85 -30.65
N VAL A 160 9.60 -11.09 -30.94
CA VAL A 160 8.55 -11.82 -30.21
C VAL A 160 9.19 -13.04 -29.58
N ALA A 161 9.09 -13.20 -28.27
CA ALA A 161 9.76 -14.27 -27.54
C ALA A 161 8.87 -14.81 -26.41
N PRO A 162 9.01 -16.08 -26.01
CA PRO A 162 8.48 -16.53 -24.73
C PRO A 162 9.14 -15.75 -23.59
N ALA A 163 8.37 -15.52 -22.53
CA ALA A 163 8.83 -14.89 -21.30
C ALA A 163 8.40 -15.74 -20.08
N PRO A 164 9.02 -15.55 -18.91
CA PRO A 164 8.66 -16.30 -17.71
C PRO A 164 7.16 -16.27 -17.38
N ASN A 165 6.71 -17.27 -16.63
CA ASN A 165 5.31 -17.39 -16.19
C ASN A 165 4.29 -17.52 -17.33
N GLY A 166 4.72 -18.09 -18.47
CA GLY A 166 3.87 -18.34 -19.63
C GLY A 166 3.51 -17.08 -20.43
N ALA A 167 4.29 -16.00 -20.30
CA ALA A 167 4.11 -14.81 -21.10
C ALA A 167 4.69 -14.94 -22.51
N LEU A 168 4.23 -14.06 -23.39
CA LEU A 168 4.83 -13.75 -24.68
C LEU A 168 5.21 -12.27 -24.66
N ARG A 169 6.51 -11.99 -24.82
CA ARG A 169 7.07 -10.65 -24.85
C ARG A 169 7.17 -10.15 -26.28
N VAL A 170 6.76 -8.91 -26.51
CA VAL A 170 6.96 -8.17 -27.74
C VAL A 170 7.84 -6.95 -27.45
N SER A 171 8.92 -6.84 -28.19
CA SER A 171 9.81 -5.67 -28.19
C SER A 171 9.82 -5.06 -29.57
N ALA A 172 9.58 -3.76 -29.69
CA ALA A 172 9.57 -3.04 -30.96
C ALA A 172 10.36 -1.73 -30.85
N ALA A 173 11.28 -1.50 -31.80
CA ALA A 173 12.05 -0.27 -31.87
C ALA A 173 12.29 0.14 -33.33
N PRO A 174 12.17 1.43 -33.67
CA PRO A 174 12.58 1.92 -34.99
C PRO A 174 14.06 1.62 -35.26
N SER A 175 14.36 1.32 -36.52
CA SER A 175 15.71 1.01 -36.99
C SER A 175 16.68 2.16 -36.74
N ASP A 176 16.21 3.38 -37.00
CA ASP A 176 16.81 4.66 -36.64
C ASP A 176 15.90 5.39 -35.62
N PRO A 177 16.36 5.64 -34.38
CA PRO A 177 15.57 6.30 -33.34
C PRO A 177 15.55 7.84 -33.47
N THR A 178 16.22 8.42 -34.46
CA THR A 178 16.35 9.89 -34.57
C THR A 178 15.00 10.57 -34.67
N GLY A 179 14.72 11.46 -33.71
CA GLY A 179 13.47 12.22 -33.64
C GLY A 179 12.26 11.41 -33.17
N VAL A 180 12.41 10.13 -32.82
CA VAL A 180 11.33 9.31 -32.28
C VAL A 180 11.02 9.78 -30.86
N VAL A 181 9.77 10.21 -30.64
CA VAL A 181 9.30 10.73 -29.34
C VAL A 181 8.38 9.75 -28.62
N ALA A 182 7.82 8.78 -29.36
CA ALA A 182 6.99 7.74 -28.79
C ALA A 182 6.92 6.50 -29.67
N VAL A 183 6.69 5.34 -29.04
CA VAL A 183 6.37 4.06 -29.69
C VAL A 183 5.16 3.47 -28.99
N GLY A 184 4.27 2.82 -29.72
CA GLY A 184 3.05 2.25 -29.18
C GLY A 184 2.49 1.10 -30.02
N ASP A 185 1.42 0.51 -29.52
CA ASP A 185 0.70 -0.57 -30.19
C ASP A 185 -0.81 -0.43 -29.95
N ALA A 186 -1.62 -1.07 -30.80
CA ALA A 186 -3.07 -0.94 -30.79
C ALA A 186 -3.77 -2.28 -31.02
N PHE A 187 -4.81 -2.53 -30.23
CA PHE A 187 -5.49 -3.81 -30.18
C PHE A 187 -7.01 -3.66 -30.36
N ASP A 188 -7.64 -4.71 -30.87
CA ASP A 188 -9.09 -4.83 -30.86
C ASP A 188 -9.56 -4.98 -29.39
N ALA A 189 -10.67 -4.33 -29.05
CA ALA A 189 -11.36 -4.46 -27.78
C ALA A 189 -12.69 -5.20 -28.01
N ALA A 190 -12.91 -6.31 -27.31
CA ALA A 190 -14.17 -7.03 -27.43
C ALA A 190 -15.33 -6.21 -26.82
N PRO A 191 -16.57 -6.39 -27.30
CA PRO A 191 -17.75 -5.79 -26.68
C PRO A 191 -17.86 -6.19 -25.20
N GLY A 192 -17.90 -5.20 -24.31
CA GLY A 192 -18.01 -5.42 -22.86
C GLY A 192 -16.73 -5.94 -22.19
N GLU A 193 -15.59 -5.99 -22.88
CA GLU A 193 -14.30 -6.30 -22.26
C GLU A 193 -13.93 -5.26 -21.21
N ALA A 194 -13.58 -5.74 -20.01
CA ALA A 194 -13.18 -4.93 -18.86
C ALA A 194 -11.66 -5.01 -18.64
N TYR A 195 -11.07 -3.89 -18.20
CA TYR A 195 -9.63 -3.71 -18.03
C TYR A 195 -9.33 -3.29 -16.59
N ARG A 196 -8.81 -4.21 -15.78
CA ARG A 196 -8.78 -4.06 -14.31
C ARG A 196 -7.36 -4.14 -13.79
N GLY A 197 -6.97 -3.21 -12.91
CA GLY A 197 -5.58 -3.05 -12.45
C GLY A 197 -5.17 -1.58 -12.47
N PHE A 198 -4.00 -1.28 -13.06
CA PHE A 198 -3.45 0.08 -13.17
C PHE A 198 -3.01 0.78 -11.88
N GLY A 199 -3.03 0.10 -10.73
CA GLY A 199 -2.51 0.61 -9.46
C GLY A 199 -3.53 1.39 -8.65
N GLY A 200 -3.09 2.40 -7.90
CA GLY A 200 -3.92 3.20 -7.01
C GLY A 200 -4.84 4.18 -7.74
N ARG A 201 -5.64 3.66 -8.67
CA ARG A 201 -6.65 4.42 -9.39
C ARG A 201 -7.94 4.43 -8.57
N HIS A 202 -8.40 5.63 -8.25
CA HIS A 202 -9.60 5.88 -7.45
C HIS A 202 -10.88 5.99 -8.28
N ASN A 203 -10.75 6.37 -9.55
CA ASN A 203 -11.86 6.66 -10.47
C ASN A 203 -12.76 5.45 -10.74
N ALA A 204 -12.18 4.27 -10.96
CA ALA A 204 -12.92 3.05 -11.29
C ALA A 204 -12.05 1.78 -11.15
N ILE A 205 -12.69 0.63 -10.95
CA ILE A 205 -12.05 -0.70 -11.01
C ILE A 205 -11.95 -1.27 -12.44
N ASP A 206 -12.76 -0.75 -13.37
CA ASP A 206 -12.70 -1.06 -14.79
C ASP A 206 -12.39 0.24 -15.54
N GLN A 207 -11.25 0.27 -16.21
CA GLN A 207 -10.76 1.45 -16.91
C GLN A 207 -11.28 1.54 -18.36
N ARG A 208 -12.28 0.73 -18.75
CA ARG A 208 -12.94 0.88 -20.05
C ARG A 208 -13.61 2.25 -20.18
N GLY A 209 -13.28 2.96 -21.26
CA GLY A 209 -13.73 4.32 -21.57
C GLY A 209 -12.73 5.42 -21.19
N GLU A 210 -11.60 5.05 -20.58
CA GLU A 210 -10.64 5.98 -19.98
C GLU A 210 -9.47 6.31 -20.93
N ASP A 211 -9.01 7.57 -20.89
CA ASP A 211 -7.76 8.05 -21.52
C ASP A 211 -6.90 8.67 -20.43
N PHE A 212 -5.77 8.04 -20.11
CA PHE A 212 -4.97 8.41 -18.96
C PHE A 212 -3.48 8.14 -19.17
N VAL A 213 -2.68 8.70 -18.27
CA VAL A 213 -1.24 8.49 -18.25
C VAL A 213 -0.79 7.72 -17.00
N ASN A 214 0.32 7.00 -17.15
CA ASN A 214 1.05 6.40 -16.04
C ASN A 214 2.23 7.30 -15.67
N TRP A 215 2.04 8.04 -14.59
CA TRP A 215 3.03 8.93 -13.99
C TRP A 215 2.72 9.01 -12.50
N THR A 216 3.66 8.64 -11.64
CA THR A 216 3.51 8.71 -10.18
C THR A 216 3.32 10.16 -9.75
N GLN A 217 2.29 10.44 -8.97
CA GLN A 217 1.91 11.81 -8.66
C GLN A 217 1.53 11.98 -7.21
N GLN A 218 1.88 13.13 -6.65
CA GLN A 218 1.39 13.57 -5.37
C GLN A 218 0.01 14.23 -5.52
N GLU A 219 -0.93 13.84 -4.66
CA GLU A 219 -2.33 14.24 -4.69
C GLU A 219 -2.68 15.16 -3.51
N ASN A 220 -3.81 15.88 -3.61
CA ASN A 220 -4.49 16.60 -2.52
C ASN A 220 -3.70 17.71 -1.80
N THR A 221 -2.45 17.94 -2.17
CA THR A 221 -1.76 19.18 -1.85
C THR A 221 -2.47 20.32 -2.58
N GLY A 222 -3.06 21.27 -1.87
CA GLY A 222 -3.92 22.30 -2.46
C GLY A 222 -3.88 23.57 -1.64
N SER A 223 -2.77 24.30 -1.60
CA SER A 223 -2.75 25.64 -0.97
C SER A 223 -2.70 26.77 -2.00
N GLY A 224 -3.72 27.65 -1.94
CA GLY A 224 -3.75 28.95 -2.62
C GLY A 224 -4.73 29.09 -3.79
N TYR A 225 -5.70 30.01 -3.65
CA TYR A 225 -6.61 30.71 -4.60
C TYR A 225 -7.26 30.02 -5.81
N ALA A 226 -6.81 28.84 -6.24
CA ALA A 226 -7.36 28.08 -7.37
C ALA A 226 -7.76 26.64 -7.01
N ALA A 227 -7.79 26.31 -5.71
CA ALA A 227 -8.44 25.09 -5.26
C ALA A 227 -9.94 25.22 -5.54
N SER A 228 -10.45 24.50 -6.54
CA SER A 228 -11.83 24.04 -6.45
C SER A 228 -11.93 23.28 -5.13
N GLY A 229 -12.96 23.55 -4.34
CA GLY A 229 -13.27 22.72 -3.18
C GLY A 229 -13.43 21.24 -3.58
N PRO A 230 -13.65 20.33 -2.62
CA PRO A 230 -13.79 18.91 -2.91
C PRO A 230 -14.77 18.69 -4.07
N ASP A 231 -14.23 18.30 -5.22
CA ASP A 231 -14.99 17.75 -6.33
C ASP A 231 -14.89 16.23 -6.19
N ASP A 232 -16.05 15.56 -6.17
CA ASP A 232 -16.14 14.10 -6.13
C ASP A 232 -15.45 13.41 -7.32
N ARG A 233 -15.04 14.18 -8.34
CA ARG A 233 -14.54 13.67 -9.61
C ARG A 233 -13.07 13.97 -9.90
N THR A 234 -12.46 14.97 -9.25
CA THR A 234 -11.16 15.49 -9.71
C THR A 234 -10.17 15.66 -8.56
N LEU A 235 -9.08 14.89 -8.59
CA LEU A 235 -7.93 15.08 -7.71
C LEU A 235 -7.13 16.29 -8.17
N PHE A 236 -6.91 17.26 -7.30
CA PHE A 236 -6.06 18.40 -7.62
C PHE A 236 -4.56 18.06 -7.42
N PRO A 237 -3.64 18.53 -8.29
CA PRO A 237 -3.87 19.30 -9.53
C PRO A 237 -4.02 18.43 -10.80
N ASN A 238 -4.07 17.10 -10.70
CA ASN A 238 -3.72 16.20 -11.81
C ASN A 238 -4.84 15.29 -12.34
N GLY A 239 -6.07 15.48 -11.86
CA GLY A 239 -7.27 14.85 -12.38
C GLY A 239 -7.55 13.47 -11.80
N ARG A 240 -8.67 12.86 -12.22
CA ARG A 240 -9.23 11.62 -11.64
C ARG A 240 -8.32 10.40 -11.62
N THR A 241 -7.22 10.44 -12.37
CA THR A 241 -6.33 9.29 -12.52
C THR A 241 -4.99 9.50 -11.80
N ALA A 242 -4.72 10.64 -11.17
CA ALA A 242 -3.52 10.76 -10.34
C ALA A 242 -3.46 9.63 -9.29
N ALA A 243 -2.26 9.12 -9.07
CA ALA A 243 -1.99 7.99 -8.20
C ALA A 243 -0.56 8.08 -7.65
N TYR A 244 -0.40 7.92 -6.34
CA TYR A 244 0.90 7.67 -5.71
C TYR A 244 1.55 6.37 -6.18
N TYR A 245 0.74 5.36 -6.50
CA TYR A 245 1.21 4.03 -6.87
C TYR A 245 0.64 3.61 -8.23
N VAL A 246 1.46 3.67 -9.27
CA VAL A 246 1.01 3.39 -10.64
C VAL A 246 1.40 1.98 -11.04
N GLN A 247 0.49 1.24 -11.68
CA GLN A 247 0.83 -0.05 -12.28
C GLN A 247 0.65 0.00 -13.79
N SER A 248 1.70 -0.34 -14.55
CA SER A 248 1.62 -0.46 -16.01
C SER A 248 1.16 -1.84 -16.45
N LEU A 249 0.10 -2.35 -15.80
CA LEU A 249 -0.44 -3.69 -16.05
C LEU A 249 -1.94 -3.76 -15.75
N PHE A 250 -2.62 -4.71 -16.38
CA PHE A 250 -4.02 -5.04 -16.12
C PHE A 250 -4.33 -6.51 -16.41
N ALA A 251 -5.42 -7.01 -15.81
CA ALA A 251 -6.07 -8.25 -16.20
C ALA A 251 -7.36 -7.93 -16.99
N SER A 252 -7.50 -8.56 -18.16
CA SER A 252 -8.68 -8.42 -19.01
C SER A 252 -9.73 -9.49 -18.70
N SER A 253 -11.01 -9.13 -18.78
CA SER A 253 -12.10 -10.10 -18.75
C SER A 253 -12.12 -11.06 -19.95
N ALA A 254 -11.34 -10.79 -21.01
CA ALA A 254 -11.20 -11.65 -22.18
C ALA A 254 -10.17 -12.78 -22.01
N GLY A 255 -9.59 -12.95 -20.81
CA GLY A 255 -8.69 -14.07 -20.53
C GLY A 255 -7.23 -13.78 -20.86
N TYR A 256 -6.73 -12.59 -20.53
CA TYR A 256 -5.30 -12.32 -20.60
C TYR A 256 -4.87 -11.28 -19.57
N GLY A 257 -3.59 -11.34 -19.19
CA GLY A 257 -2.90 -10.24 -18.53
C GLY A 257 -2.06 -9.45 -19.53
N PHE A 258 -1.90 -8.16 -19.30
CA PHE A 258 -0.99 -7.30 -20.07
C PHE A 258 -0.08 -6.55 -19.11
N LEU A 259 1.22 -6.52 -19.40
CA LEU A 259 2.20 -5.75 -18.65
C LEU A 259 3.07 -4.97 -19.64
N LEU A 260 3.13 -3.66 -19.49
CA LEU A 260 4.06 -2.81 -20.22
C LEU A 260 5.38 -2.73 -19.41
N ASP A 261 6.46 -3.27 -19.97
CA ASP A 261 7.78 -3.36 -19.31
C ASP A 261 8.61 -2.09 -19.55
N ARG A 262 7.98 -0.94 -19.27
CA ARG A 262 8.57 0.39 -19.42
C ARG A 262 8.29 1.23 -18.18
N ASP A 263 9.22 2.10 -17.82
CA ASP A 263 9.09 3.03 -16.69
C ASP A 263 8.73 4.44 -17.17
N GLU A 264 8.90 4.75 -18.45
CA GLU A 264 8.62 6.07 -19.00
C GLU A 264 7.13 6.43 -18.92
N LEU A 265 6.85 7.72 -19.08
CA LEU A 265 5.49 8.21 -19.26
C LEU A 265 4.80 7.40 -20.37
N SER A 266 3.74 6.70 -20.01
CA SER A 266 2.89 5.99 -20.95
C SER A 266 1.48 6.55 -20.94
N ARG A 267 0.84 6.54 -22.11
CA ARG A 267 -0.55 6.91 -22.31
C ARG A 267 -1.34 5.67 -22.71
N TRP A 268 -2.51 5.54 -22.11
CA TRP A 268 -3.42 4.43 -22.29
C TRP A 268 -4.75 4.98 -22.75
N ARG A 269 -5.21 4.51 -23.91
CA ARG A 269 -6.53 4.80 -24.46
C ARG A 269 -7.32 3.51 -24.46
N ILE A 270 -8.18 3.33 -23.49
CA ILE A 270 -8.92 2.09 -23.29
C ILE A 270 -10.35 2.29 -23.76
N GLY A 271 -10.63 2.14 -25.06
CA GLY A 271 -11.98 2.33 -25.58
C GLY A 271 -12.56 3.75 -25.39
N SER A 272 -11.70 4.75 -25.21
CA SER A 272 -12.07 6.13 -24.86
C SER A 272 -12.72 6.91 -26.00
N ASP A 273 -12.25 6.68 -27.23
CA ASP A 273 -12.67 7.36 -28.46
C ASP A 273 -13.19 6.39 -29.53
N ASP A 274 -12.65 5.17 -29.62
CA ASP A 274 -13.28 4.05 -30.33
C ASP A 274 -13.49 2.88 -29.35
N PRO A 275 -14.74 2.54 -28.96
CA PRO A 275 -15.00 1.49 -27.98
C PRO A 275 -14.60 0.08 -28.46
N ARG A 276 -14.23 -0.08 -29.73
CA ARG A 276 -13.79 -1.37 -30.30
C ARG A 276 -12.28 -1.53 -30.28
N ARG A 277 -11.54 -0.56 -29.73
CA ARG A 277 -10.08 -0.53 -29.79
C ARG A 277 -9.49 0.01 -28.50
N TRP A 278 -8.28 -0.42 -28.19
CA TRP A 278 -7.45 0.21 -27.17
C TRP A 278 -6.02 0.36 -27.66
N GLN A 279 -5.28 1.28 -27.06
CA GLN A 279 -3.91 1.60 -27.43
C GLN A 279 -3.08 1.90 -26.20
N VAL A 280 -1.82 1.49 -26.24
CA VAL A 280 -0.77 1.92 -25.31
C VAL A 280 0.36 2.56 -26.09
N GLN A 281 0.88 3.67 -25.57
CA GLN A 281 2.02 4.39 -26.13
C GLN A 281 2.97 4.78 -25.01
N VAL A 282 4.28 4.72 -25.27
CA VAL A 282 5.32 5.14 -24.32
C VAL A 282 6.12 6.27 -24.92
N ALA A 283 6.48 7.26 -24.11
CA ALA A 283 7.34 8.38 -24.49
C ALA A 283 8.83 7.94 -24.51
N ALA A 284 9.15 6.96 -25.35
CA ALA A 284 10.49 6.41 -25.49
C ALA A 284 10.75 5.96 -26.94
N GLY A 285 12.01 5.63 -27.25
CA GLY A 285 12.43 5.11 -28.56
C GLY A 285 12.18 3.61 -28.77
N ARG A 286 11.58 2.92 -27.81
CA ARG A 286 11.24 1.49 -27.89
C ARG A 286 9.99 1.18 -27.05
N LEU A 287 9.29 0.13 -27.44
CA LEU A 287 8.16 -0.45 -26.72
C LEU A 287 8.53 -1.87 -26.30
N ASP A 288 8.28 -2.22 -25.04
CA ASP A 288 8.42 -3.57 -24.52
C ASP A 288 7.14 -3.91 -23.73
N TYR A 289 6.43 -4.96 -24.11
CA TYR A 289 5.28 -5.45 -23.36
C TYR A 289 5.22 -6.97 -23.31
N GLU A 290 4.51 -7.50 -22.32
CA GLU A 290 4.23 -8.91 -22.14
C GLU A 290 2.73 -9.15 -22.12
N VAL A 291 2.30 -10.18 -22.86
CA VAL A 291 0.94 -10.70 -22.83
C VAL A 291 0.97 -12.04 -22.10
N PHE A 292 0.03 -12.24 -21.19
CA PHE A 292 -0.15 -13.47 -20.43
C PHE A 292 -1.48 -14.11 -20.84
N PRO A 293 -1.56 -14.86 -21.95
CA PRO A 293 -2.77 -15.57 -22.33
C PRO A 293 -3.19 -16.54 -21.22
N ALA A 294 -4.46 -16.54 -20.85
CA ALA A 294 -4.96 -17.27 -19.69
C ALA A 294 -6.38 -17.76 -19.96
N ARG A 295 -6.82 -18.81 -19.25
CA ARG A 295 -8.21 -19.29 -19.40
C ARG A 295 -9.24 -18.39 -18.69
N ASP A 296 -8.77 -17.63 -17.70
CA ASP A 296 -9.60 -16.81 -16.83
C ASP A 296 -8.78 -15.65 -16.21
N PRO A 297 -9.43 -14.57 -15.72
CA PRO A 297 -8.72 -13.46 -15.09
C PRO A 297 -7.91 -13.84 -13.84
N ALA A 298 -8.32 -14.87 -13.10
CA ALA A 298 -7.59 -15.29 -11.90
C ALA A 298 -6.22 -15.90 -12.28
N GLU A 299 -6.16 -16.67 -13.36
CA GLU A 299 -4.91 -17.15 -13.94
C GLU A 299 -4.03 -16.03 -14.48
N ALA A 300 -4.62 -15.04 -15.17
CA ALA A 300 -3.90 -13.86 -15.63
C ALA A 300 -3.23 -13.12 -14.45
N ILE A 301 -3.95 -12.87 -13.36
CA ILE A 301 -3.42 -12.23 -12.14
C ILE A 301 -2.28 -13.06 -11.53
N ARG A 302 -2.43 -14.38 -11.41
CA ARG A 302 -1.37 -15.23 -10.84
C ARG A 302 -0.07 -15.13 -11.61
N ARG A 303 -0.14 -15.10 -12.95
CA ARG A 303 1.02 -14.99 -13.84
C ARG A 303 1.61 -13.57 -13.84
N LEU A 304 0.76 -12.55 -13.93
CA LEU A 304 1.17 -11.14 -13.82
C LEU A 304 1.96 -10.89 -12.52
N THR A 305 1.42 -11.31 -11.38
CA THR A 305 2.07 -11.11 -10.08
C THR A 305 3.32 -11.97 -9.91
N ALA A 306 3.44 -13.11 -10.59
CA ALA A 306 4.66 -13.89 -10.59
C ALA A 306 5.81 -13.17 -11.31
N THR A 307 5.50 -12.36 -12.34
CA THR A 307 6.49 -11.53 -13.05
C THR A 307 6.72 -10.18 -12.36
N ASN A 308 5.65 -9.47 -11.97
CA ASN A 308 5.73 -8.14 -11.36
C ASN A 308 6.28 -8.19 -9.92
N GLY A 309 6.03 -9.27 -9.19
CA GLY A 309 6.34 -9.36 -7.76
C GLY A 309 5.10 -9.28 -6.89
N ARG A 310 5.31 -9.59 -5.61
CA ARG A 310 4.26 -9.87 -4.63
C ARG A 310 4.67 -9.35 -3.27
N HIS A 311 3.80 -8.60 -2.59
CA HIS A 311 4.05 -8.18 -1.21
C HIS A 311 4.35 -9.41 -0.33
N ARG A 312 5.35 -9.24 0.54
CA ARG A 312 5.69 -10.26 1.53
C ARG A 312 4.62 -10.31 2.62
N ALA A 313 4.36 -11.51 3.14
CA ALA A 313 3.49 -11.67 4.29
C ALA A 313 4.10 -10.94 5.50
N PRO A 314 3.31 -10.10 6.19
CA PRO A 314 3.81 -9.32 7.32
C PRO A 314 4.00 -10.19 8.57
N PRO A 315 4.79 -9.71 9.56
CA PRO A 315 4.77 -10.27 10.90
C PRO A 315 3.39 -10.07 11.56
N ASP A 316 3.06 -10.93 12.53
CA ASP A 316 1.73 -10.94 13.17
C ASP A 316 1.35 -9.60 13.81
N TRP A 317 2.33 -8.87 14.37
CA TRP A 317 2.11 -7.58 15.03
C TRP A 317 1.70 -6.48 14.06
N ALA A 318 2.14 -6.54 12.80
CA ALA A 318 1.79 -5.55 11.79
C ALA A 318 0.32 -5.67 11.35
N LEU A 319 -0.32 -6.84 11.58
CA LEU A 319 -1.76 -7.07 11.44
C LEU A 319 -2.53 -6.73 12.74
N GLY A 320 -2.01 -5.81 13.54
CA GLY A 320 -2.66 -5.25 14.72
C GLY A 320 -3.13 -3.83 14.50
N GLY A 321 -3.57 -3.19 15.59
CA GLY A 321 -3.81 -1.76 15.57
C GLY A 321 -2.48 -1.02 15.42
N LEU A 322 -2.37 -0.22 14.36
CA LEU A 322 -1.22 0.63 14.07
C LEU A 322 -1.58 2.09 14.36
N TRP A 323 -0.65 2.81 14.97
CA TRP A 323 -0.86 4.20 15.38
C TRP A 323 0.33 5.07 14.97
N ASP A 324 0.05 6.20 14.33
CA ASP A 324 1.07 7.11 13.85
C ASP A 324 1.07 8.41 14.65
N ALA A 325 2.16 8.66 15.36
CA ALA A 325 2.39 9.89 16.10
C ALA A 325 2.94 10.98 15.18
N ALA A 326 2.04 11.68 14.50
CA ALA A 326 2.38 12.81 13.65
C ALA A 326 3.03 13.95 14.46
N VAL A 327 4.01 14.62 13.89
CA VAL A 327 4.54 15.89 14.39
C VAL A 327 3.57 16.99 13.98
N ARG A 328 3.06 17.77 14.94
CA ARG A 328 2.30 18.96 14.57
C ARG A 328 3.25 20.08 14.20
N TYR A 329 3.24 20.54 12.97
CA TYR A 329 4.12 21.58 12.46
C TYR A 329 3.34 22.85 12.09
N PRO A 330 3.83 24.05 12.46
CA PRO A 330 5.06 24.35 13.20
C PRO A 330 4.89 24.35 14.74
N ALA A 331 3.88 23.67 15.27
CA ALA A 331 3.45 23.82 16.66
C ALA A 331 4.30 23.05 17.69
N ASP A 332 4.70 21.82 17.38
CA ASP A 332 5.41 20.93 18.30
C ASP A 332 6.92 21.21 18.23
N ASN A 333 7.53 21.38 19.41
CA ASN A 333 8.96 21.20 19.61
C ASN A 333 9.25 19.78 20.13
N PRO A 334 10.52 19.36 20.33
CA PRO A 334 10.83 18.02 20.80
C PRO A 334 10.17 17.62 22.13
N ALA A 335 10.00 18.57 23.06
CA ALA A 335 9.38 18.30 24.36
C ALA A 335 7.86 18.12 24.25
N ASP A 336 7.20 18.96 23.44
CA ASP A 336 5.75 18.86 23.19
C ASP A 336 5.42 17.56 22.45
N TYR A 337 6.21 17.19 21.45
CA TYR A 337 6.09 15.94 20.72
C TYR A 337 6.19 14.73 21.66
N LEU A 338 7.25 14.67 22.49
CA LEU A 338 7.44 13.57 23.44
C LEU A 338 6.32 13.51 24.49
N ALA A 339 5.82 14.66 24.95
CA ALA A 339 4.68 14.72 25.87
C ALA A 339 3.38 14.22 25.22
N SER A 340 3.15 14.53 23.94
CA SER A 340 2.03 14.00 23.16
C SER A 340 2.12 12.49 23.02
N VAL A 341 3.29 11.95 22.66
CA VAL A 341 3.50 10.50 22.55
C VAL A 341 3.23 9.79 23.89
N ARG A 342 3.73 10.33 25.01
CA ARG A 342 3.47 9.74 26.33
C ARG A 342 2.00 9.78 26.71
N ARG A 343 1.28 10.84 26.34
CA ARG A 343 -0.16 10.95 26.54
C ARG A 343 -0.92 9.87 25.76
N ASP A 344 -0.55 9.62 24.51
CA ASP A 344 -1.15 8.52 23.73
C ASP A 344 -1.02 7.18 24.48
N LEU A 345 0.16 6.89 25.05
CA LEU A 345 0.39 5.65 25.81
C LEU A 345 -0.50 5.55 27.06
N GLU A 346 -0.70 6.64 27.78
CA GLU A 346 -1.60 6.70 28.93
C GLU A 346 -3.06 6.51 28.52
N ASP A 347 -3.46 7.12 27.40
CA ASP A 347 -4.82 7.03 26.89
C ASP A 347 -5.12 5.63 26.30
N PHE A 348 -4.15 4.94 25.71
CA PHE A 348 -4.30 3.53 25.35
C PHE A 348 -4.67 2.68 26.57
N ASP A 349 -4.01 2.90 27.71
CA ASP A 349 -4.30 2.21 28.97
C ASP A 349 -5.66 2.63 29.57
N ARG A 350 -6.04 3.91 29.42
CA ARG A 350 -7.30 4.47 29.92
C ARG A 350 -8.51 3.93 29.17
N TYR A 351 -8.46 3.95 27.83
CA TYR A 351 -9.56 3.55 26.95
C TYR A 351 -9.51 2.07 26.56
N GLY A 352 -8.39 1.39 26.82
CA GLY A 352 -8.19 -0.03 26.48
C GLY A 352 -8.08 -0.24 24.96
N THR A 353 -7.42 0.69 24.29
CA THR A 353 -7.21 0.72 22.83
C THR A 353 -6.15 -0.31 22.44
N PRO A 354 -6.50 -1.35 21.65
CA PRO A 354 -5.54 -2.36 21.25
C PRO A 354 -4.56 -1.81 20.19
N VAL A 355 -3.33 -1.52 20.60
CA VAL A 355 -2.26 -1.04 19.72
C VAL A 355 -1.11 -2.04 19.78
N GLU A 356 -0.60 -2.44 18.62
CA GLU A 356 0.55 -3.35 18.50
C GLU A 356 1.69 -2.74 17.71
N GLY A 357 1.45 -1.70 16.90
CA GLY A 357 2.50 -0.91 16.23
C GLY A 357 2.33 0.58 16.49
N TYR A 358 3.44 1.30 16.68
CA TYR A 358 3.44 2.74 16.92
C TYR A 358 4.56 3.43 16.15
N ARG A 359 4.21 4.28 15.15
CA ARG A 359 5.17 5.04 14.35
C ARG A 359 5.52 6.36 15.05
N ILE A 360 6.82 6.57 15.24
CA ILE A 360 7.41 7.80 15.77
C ILE A 360 7.90 8.62 14.57
N GLU A 361 7.06 9.54 14.07
CA GLU A 361 7.40 10.41 12.94
C GLU A 361 8.59 11.32 13.22
N GLY A 362 8.57 12.00 14.37
CA GLY A 362 9.57 12.98 14.79
C GLY A 362 10.81 12.38 15.44
N TRP A 363 11.24 11.19 15.04
CA TRP A 363 12.32 10.47 15.72
C TRP A 363 13.67 11.19 15.66
N GLU A 364 13.85 12.13 14.71
CA GLU A 364 15.04 12.97 14.62
C GLU A 364 14.98 14.23 15.49
N PHE A 365 13.82 14.56 16.09
CA PHE A 365 13.77 15.54 17.19
C PHE A 365 14.39 15.02 18.48
N LEU A 366 14.29 13.71 18.69
CA LEU A 366 14.66 13.10 19.96
C LEU A 366 16.15 12.80 19.97
N SER A 367 16.80 13.07 21.11
CA SER A 367 18.13 12.51 21.31
C SER A 367 18.08 10.99 21.22
N ARG A 368 19.18 10.36 20.81
CA ARG A 368 19.20 8.89 20.71
C ARG A 368 18.89 8.20 22.04
N ASP A 369 19.21 8.83 23.18
CA ASP A 369 18.86 8.30 24.50
C ASP A 369 17.36 8.41 24.81
N GLN A 370 16.73 9.54 24.49
CA GLN A 370 15.27 9.71 24.62
C GLN A 370 14.53 8.70 23.72
N LEU A 371 15.00 8.52 22.49
CA LEU A 371 14.41 7.58 21.55
C LEU A 371 14.55 6.13 22.04
N ARG A 372 15.71 5.72 22.56
CA ARG A 372 15.91 4.38 23.17
C ARG A 372 15.00 4.18 24.38
N GLU A 373 14.83 5.19 25.22
CA GLU A 373 13.92 5.13 26.38
C GLU A 373 12.47 4.89 25.91
N LEU A 374 12.02 5.69 24.93
CA LEU A 374 10.68 5.58 24.35
C LEU A 374 10.45 4.22 23.67
N ILE A 375 11.40 3.76 22.86
CA ILE A 375 11.37 2.43 22.23
C ILE A 375 11.28 1.33 23.31
N GLY A 376 12.10 1.42 24.35
CA GLY A 376 12.04 0.49 25.48
C GLY A 376 10.69 0.53 26.21
N GLU A 377 10.06 1.70 26.29
CA GLU A 377 8.75 1.89 26.87
C GLU A 377 7.63 1.23 26.05
N LEU A 378 7.64 1.42 24.73
CA LEU A 378 6.73 0.75 23.79
C LEU A 378 6.87 -0.77 23.90
N ARG A 379 8.10 -1.29 23.86
CA ARG A 379 8.38 -2.72 23.96
C ARG A 379 7.89 -3.34 25.27
N ARG A 380 8.04 -2.64 26.41
CA ARG A 380 7.49 -3.11 27.70
C ARG A 380 5.97 -3.25 27.71
N ARG A 381 5.27 -2.52 26.83
CA ARG A 381 3.81 -2.63 26.60
C ARG A 381 3.45 -3.65 25.51
N GLY A 382 4.43 -4.28 24.86
CA GLY A 382 4.21 -5.16 23.72
C GLY A 382 3.88 -4.42 22.42
N ILE A 383 4.24 -3.14 22.34
CA ILE A 383 4.05 -2.31 21.14
C ILE A 383 5.36 -2.26 20.36
N HIS A 384 5.28 -2.54 19.05
CA HIS A 384 6.38 -2.52 18.11
C HIS A 384 6.63 -1.10 17.61
N PRO A 385 7.83 -0.53 17.79
CA PRO A 385 8.16 0.81 17.32
C PRO A 385 8.46 0.84 15.83
N LEU A 386 7.89 1.82 15.12
CA LEU A 386 8.21 2.12 13.72
C LEU A 386 8.78 3.53 13.62
N LEU A 387 9.66 3.77 12.65
CA LEU A 387 10.22 5.10 12.37
C LEU A 387 9.71 5.64 11.01
N TYR A 388 10.13 6.85 10.65
CA TYR A 388 9.72 7.51 9.42
C TYR A 388 10.93 7.95 8.60
N PHE A 389 10.86 7.70 7.30
CA PHE A 389 11.86 8.17 6.36
C PHE A 389 11.23 8.73 5.10
N ARG A 390 11.92 9.71 4.49
CA ARG A 390 11.57 10.33 3.22
C ARG A 390 12.54 9.89 2.12
N ALA A 391 12.09 9.94 0.87
CA ALA A 391 12.92 9.76 -0.32
C ALA A 391 13.99 10.87 -0.55
N PHE A 392 13.82 12.01 0.11
CA PHE A 392 14.72 13.15 0.03
C PHE A 392 15.20 13.57 1.43
N VAL A 393 16.33 14.25 1.46
CA VAL A 393 16.84 14.96 2.64
C VAL A 393 16.42 16.43 2.56
N GLY A 394 16.13 17.05 3.70
CA GLY A 394 15.67 18.44 3.78
C GLY A 394 16.34 19.22 4.90
N ARG A 395 16.41 20.55 4.74
CA ARG A 395 16.84 21.52 5.77
C ARG A 395 15.71 22.00 6.68
N ASP A 396 14.52 21.42 6.55
CA ASP A 396 13.39 21.74 7.40
C ASP A 396 13.63 21.35 8.86
N GLN A 397 12.82 21.92 9.76
CA GLN A 397 12.90 21.70 11.21
C GLN A 397 11.73 20.87 11.73
N ILE A 398 11.10 20.02 10.89
CA ILE A 398 9.96 19.20 11.33
C ILE A 398 10.39 17.96 12.14
N GLY A 399 11.70 17.66 12.18
CA GLY A 399 12.21 16.54 12.98
C GLY A 399 11.95 15.16 12.40
N THR A 400 11.52 15.09 11.14
CA THR A 400 11.47 13.84 10.35
C THR A 400 12.82 13.49 9.73
N ASP A 401 13.70 14.48 9.61
CA ASP A 401 15.11 14.33 9.23
C ASP A 401 15.95 15.41 9.94
N ARG A 402 17.27 15.30 9.84
CA ARG A 402 18.22 16.30 10.35
C ARG A 402 18.69 17.23 9.24
N PRO A 403 18.74 18.56 9.46
CA PRO A 403 19.38 19.47 8.51
C PRO A 403 20.82 19.10 8.15
N SER A 404 21.57 18.52 9.10
CA SER A 404 22.94 18.07 8.86
C SER A 404 23.04 16.88 7.89
N ALA A 405 21.98 16.07 7.76
CA ALA A 405 21.95 15.00 6.76
C ALA A 405 21.82 15.54 5.34
N PHE A 406 21.04 16.61 5.16
CA PHE A 406 21.02 17.35 3.90
C PHE A 406 22.41 17.90 3.57
N ASP A 407 23.04 18.59 4.52
CA ASP A 407 24.36 19.19 4.32
C ASP A 407 25.41 18.14 3.95
N GLU A 408 25.40 16.98 4.64
CA GLU A 408 26.27 15.85 4.32
C GLU A 408 26.02 15.29 2.93
N ALA A 409 24.76 14.99 2.59
CA ALA A 409 24.41 14.36 1.32
C ALA A 409 24.76 15.26 0.12
N VAL A 410 24.50 16.56 0.24
CA VAL A 410 24.87 17.55 -0.78
C VAL A 410 26.39 17.68 -0.89
N ALA A 411 27.11 17.80 0.22
CA ALA A 411 28.57 17.96 0.21
C ALA A 411 29.31 16.74 -0.35
N LYS A 412 28.76 15.53 -0.15
CA LYS A 412 29.33 14.27 -0.64
C LYS A 412 28.80 13.84 -2.01
N GLY A 413 27.82 14.56 -2.56
CA GLY A 413 27.23 14.26 -3.85
C GLY A 413 26.33 13.02 -3.87
N TYR A 414 25.68 12.69 -2.75
CA TYR A 414 24.77 11.53 -2.65
C TYR A 414 23.36 11.80 -3.19
N VAL A 415 23.17 12.90 -3.92
CA VAL A 415 21.87 13.38 -4.38
C VAL A 415 21.87 13.51 -5.90
N ALA A 416 20.69 13.52 -6.50
CA ALA A 416 20.55 13.78 -7.93
C ALA A 416 21.21 15.12 -8.31
N MET A 417 21.76 15.19 -9.52
CA MET A 417 22.55 16.32 -10.01
C MET A 417 21.81 17.12 -11.08
N ARG A 418 22.25 18.36 -11.31
CA ARG A 418 21.96 19.14 -12.51
C ARG A 418 22.89 18.74 -13.65
N ALA A 419 22.54 19.16 -14.87
CA ALA A 419 23.36 18.89 -16.06
C ALA A 419 24.78 19.49 -16.01
N ASP A 420 25.02 20.52 -15.19
CA ASP A 420 26.33 21.13 -14.97
C ASP A 420 27.18 20.42 -13.89
N GLY A 421 26.66 19.36 -13.27
CA GLY A 421 27.31 18.59 -12.22
C GLY A 421 27.10 19.13 -10.80
N SER A 422 26.31 20.20 -10.61
CA SER A 422 25.96 20.71 -9.28
C SER A 422 24.81 19.90 -8.64
N PRO A 423 24.75 19.76 -7.30
CA PRO A 423 23.64 19.09 -6.62
C PRO A 423 22.28 19.70 -6.93
N TYR A 424 21.29 18.88 -7.28
CA TYR A 424 19.93 19.31 -7.57
C TYR A 424 19.15 19.56 -6.28
N THR A 425 18.66 20.79 -6.10
CA THR A 425 17.85 21.18 -4.95
C THR A 425 16.49 21.72 -5.38
N PHE A 426 15.47 21.47 -4.56
CA PHE A 426 14.10 21.95 -4.72
C PHE A 426 13.52 22.38 -3.36
N ILE A 427 12.35 23.02 -3.35
CA ILE A 427 11.64 23.33 -2.11
C ILE A 427 10.66 22.20 -1.80
N SER A 428 10.76 21.59 -0.63
CA SER A 428 9.88 20.50 -0.20
C SER A 428 8.52 21.00 0.32
N ASN A 429 7.60 20.06 0.58
CA ASN A 429 6.29 20.33 1.16
C ASN A 429 6.35 21.02 2.54
N PHE A 430 7.50 20.95 3.20
CA PHE A 430 7.78 21.61 4.48
C PHE A 430 8.37 23.02 4.32
N GLN A 431 8.29 23.59 3.11
CA GLN A 431 8.75 24.93 2.76
C GLN A 431 10.25 25.18 3.02
N ALA A 432 11.06 24.14 2.89
CA ALA A 432 12.51 24.21 3.03
C ALA A 432 13.24 23.55 1.86
N GLU A 433 14.49 23.95 1.65
CA GLU A 433 15.38 23.33 0.67
C GLU A 433 15.56 21.83 0.93
N ALA A 434 15.47 21.04 -0.12
CA ALA A 434 15.58 19.59 -0.11
C ALA A 434 16.30 19.07 -1.37
N ALA A 435 16.80 17.85 -1.29
CA ALA A 435 17.50 17.17 -2.38
C ALA A 435 17.14 15.68 -2.39
N LEU A 436 16.83 15.16 -3.59
CA LEU A 436 16.46 13.75 -3.79
C LEU A 436 17.71 12.87 -3.76
N LEU A 437 17.67 11.74 -3.06
CA LEU A 437 18.78 10.78 -3.02
C LEU A 437 19.07 10.24 -4.43
N ASP A 438 20.35 10.09 -4.80
CA ASP A 438 20.70 9.32 -5.99
C ASP A 438 20.71 7.82 -5.64
N VAL A 439 19.63 7.12 -5.97
CA VAL A 439 19.47 5.68 -5.71
C VAL A 439 20.28 4.78 -6.67
N THR A 440 21.05 5.37 -7.57
CA THR A 440 21.93 4.69 -8.53
C THR A 440 23.41 4.80 -8.17
N ASP A 441 23.79 5.81 -7.38
CA ASP A 441 25.14 5.94 -6.82
C ASP A 441 25.38 4.90 -5.71
N PRO A 442 26.34 3.96 -5.86
CA PRO A 442 26.67 3.00 -4.82
C PRO A 442 27.07 3.64 -3.48
N ALA A 443 27.65 4.85 -3.47
CA ALA A 443 28.02 5.54 -2.23
C ALA A 443 26.79 6.11 -1.51
N ALA A 444 25.89 6.79 -2.22
CA ALA A 444 24.59 7.20 -1.72
C ALA A 444 23.76 6.02 -1.20
N VAL A 445 23.73 4.89 -1.92
CA VAL A 445 23.06 3.66 -1.48
C VAL A 445 23.63 3.15 -0.16
N ARG A 446 24.96 3.08 -0.01
CA ARG A 446 25.57 2.67 1.26
C ARG A 446 25.24 3.62 2.40
N TRP A 447 25.22 4.92 2.14
CA TRP A 447 24.85 5.93 3.13
C TRP A 447 23.39 5.74 3.58
N TRP A 448 22.47 5.55 2.64
CA TRP A 448 21.06 5.25 2.93
C TRP A 448 20.90 3.95 3.73
N GLN A 449 21.55 2.86 3.31
CA GLN A 449 21.53 1.59 4.05
C GLN A 449 22.08 1.75 5.48
N GLY A 450 23.09 2.61 5.68
CA GLY A 450 23.59 2.97 7.01
C GLY A 450 22.53 3.63 7.90
N ARG A 451 21.67 4.49 7.34
CA ARG A 451 20.55 5.11 8.08
C ARG A 451 19.48 4.08 8.46
N ILE A 452 19.14 3.17 7.56
CA ILE A 452 18.24 2.06 7.87
C ILE A 452 18.83 1.20 8.99
N ARG A 453 20.12 0.86 8.91
CA ARG A 453 20.82 0.13 9.97
C ARG A 453 20.78 0.85 11.31
N GLU A 454 21.03 2.16 11.35
CA GLU A 454 20.93 2.95 12.59
C GLU A 454 19.54 2.83 13.24
N ALA A 455 18.46 2.95 12.44
CA ALA A 455 17.10 2.77 12.94
C ALA A 455 16.86 1.39 13.55
N LEU A 456 17.38 0.34 12.91
CA LEU A 456 17.27 -1.03 13.39
C LEU A 456 18.10 -1.27 14.66
N GLU A 457 19.30 -0.69 14.76
CA GLU A 457 20.15 -0.72 15.96
C GLU A 457 19.54 0.03 17.14
N LEU A 458 18.79 1.11 16.88
CA LEU A 458 18.00 1.82 17.90
C LEU A 458 16.80 0.98 18.39
N GLY A 459 16.47 -0.10 17.68
CA GLY A 459 15.44 -1.06 18.05
C GLY A 459 14.10 -0.83 17.37
N ALA A 460 14.07 -0.17 16.21
CA ALA A 460 12.88 -0.14 15.36
C ALA A 460 12.54 -1.55 14.82
N ASP A 461 11.26 -1.91 14.82
CA ASP A 461 10.76 -3.14 14.20
C ASP A 461 10.24 -2.89 12.77
N GLY A 462 10.29 -1.64 12.31
CA GLY A 462 9.76 -1.24 11.02
C GLY A 462 9.86 0.25 10.76
N PHE A 463 9.34 0.68 9.61
CA PHE A 463 9.27 2.10 9.25
C PHE A 463 8.25 2.37 8.14
N MET A 464 7.83 3.63 8.04
CA MET A 464 7.19 4.19 6.86
C MET A 464 8.29 4.75 5.94
N GLN A 465 8.25 4.39 4.67
CA GLN A 465 9.10 4.96 3.63
C GLN A 465 8.22 5.81 2.70
N ASP A 466 8.25 7.12 2.93
CA ASP A 466 7.34 8.08 2.33
C ASP A 466 8.01 8.83 1.17
N PHE A 467 7.20 9.48 0.33
CA PHE A 467 7.64 10.24 -0.84
C PHE A 467 8.31 9.42 -1.97
N GLY A 468 8.76 10.13 -3.01
CA GLY A 468 9.42 9.58 -4.20
C GLY A 468 8.92 10.21 -5.51
N GLU A 469 7.78 10.90 -5.45
CA GLU A 469 7.15 11.56 -6.61
C GLU A 469 7.96 12.79 -7.08
N GLN A 470 8.85 13.34 -6.24
CA GLN A 470 9.62 14.58 -6.46
C GLN A 470 10.81 14.39 -7.43
N THR A 471 10.76 13.35 -8.26
CA THR A 471 11.76 13.09 -9.29
C THR A 471 11.51 14.01 -10.50
N LEU A 472 12.26 15.10 -10.61
CA LEU A 472 12.09 16.10 -11.66
C LEU A 472 12.85 15.73 -12.94
N ALA A 473 12.27 16.00 -14.09
CA ALA A 473 12.66 15.60 -15.43
C ALA A 473 14.11 15.93 -15.81
N ASP A 474 14.59 17.06 -15.33
CA ASP A 474 15.92 17.61 -15.61
C ASP A 474 17.00 17.15 -14.62
N MET A 475 16.64 16.34 -13.61
CA MET A 475 17.62 15.66 -12.76
C MET A 475 18.51 14.71 -13.57
N ARG A 476 19.71 14.47 -13.06
CA ARG A 476 20.70 13.51 -13.58
C ARG A 476 21.13 12.58 -12.46
N PHE A 477 21.26 11.30 -12.79
CA PHE A 477 21.66 10.24 -11.87
C PHE A 477 23.00 9.62 -12.30
N GLU A 478 23.70 9.00 -11.36
CA GLU A 478 25.01 8.38 -11.55
C GLU A 478 25.02 7.29 -12.64
N ASP A 479 23.92 6.55 -12.83
CA ASP A 479 23.80 5.57 -13.94
C ASP A 479 23.65 6.19 -15.34
N GLY A 480 23.66 7.53 -15.42
CA GLY A 480 23.52 8.30 -16.65
C GLY A 480 22.08 8.60 -17.06
N SER A 481 21.10 8.08 -16.33
CA SER A 481 19.70 8.36 -16.61
C SER A 481 19.30 9.79 -16.22
N THR A 482 18.26 10.26 -16.90
CA THR A 482 17.58 11.52 -16.62
C THR A 482 16.41 11.32 -15.67
N GLY A 483 15.93 12.40 -15.07
CA GLY A 483 14.71 12.37 -14.27
C GLY A 483 13.48 11.88 -15.03
N LEU A 484 13.41 12.04 -16.35
CA LEU A 484 12.32 11.49 -17.17
C LEU A 484 12.31 9.96 -17.19
N GLU A 485 13.48 9.35 -17.26
CA GLU A 485 13.65 7.89 -17.22
C GLU A 485 13.54 7.37 -15.79
N MET A 486 13.93 8.18 -14.80
CA MET A 486 13.94 7.80 -13.40
C MET A 486 12.58 8.00 -12.71
N HIS A 487 11.69 8.86 -13.20
CA HIS A 487 10.52 9.33 -12.44
C HIS A 487 9.70 8.21 -11.78
N ASN A 488 9.12 7.33 -12.59
CA ASN A 488 8.38 6.17 -12.09
C ASN A 488 9.32 5.09 -11.53
N ARG A 489 10.54 4.97 -12.08
CA ARG A 489 11.54 3.95 -11.70
C ARG A 489 12.08 4.18 -10.28
N PHE A 490 12.08 5.43 -9.80
CA PHE A 490 12.71 5.84 -8.55
C PHE A 490 12.19 5.06 -7.36
N GLY A 491 10.86 5.02 -7.17
CA GLY A 491 10.23 4.30 -6.05
C GLY A 491 10.63 2.83 -6.00
N LYS A 492 10.60 2.15 -7.15
CA LYS A 492 11.05 0.76 -7.30
C LYS A 492 12.49 0.56 -6.82
N LEU A 493 13.43 1.42 -7.24
CA LEU A 493 14.83 1.31 -6.83
C LEU A 493 15.01 1.66 -5.34
N PHE A 494 14.32 2.70 -4.86
CA PHE A 494 14.39 3.16 -3.48
C PHE A 494 13.90 2.09 -2.49
N HIS A 495 12.81 1.39 -2.81
CA HIS A 495 12.31 0.30 -1.96
C HIS A 495 13.21 -0.93 -2.04
N ARG A 496 13.79 -1.22 -3.21
CA ARG A 496 14.74 -2.33 -3.38
C ARG A 496 15.99 -2.16 -2.52
N ILE A 497 16.64 -0.99 -2.54
CA ILE A 497 17.87 -0.78 -1.76
C ILE A 497 17.61 -0.82 -0.24
N THR A 498 16.41 -0.43 0.19
CA THR A 498 15.95 -0.57 1.59
C THR A 498 15.72 -2.03 1.95
N ARG A 499 15.03 -2.78 1.07
CA ARG A 499 14.79 -4.21 1.24
C ARG A 499 16.09 -5.00 1.32
N GLU A 500 17.09 -4.66 0.54
CA GLU A 500 18.40 -5.31 0.59
C GLU A 500 19.07 -5.20 1.98
N GLU A 501 18.98 -4.04 2.64
CA GLU A 501 19.49 -3.85 4.00
C GLU A 501 18.63 -4.57 5.03
N VAL A 502 17.30 -4.51 4.90
CA VAL A 502 16.39 -5.26 5.78
C VAL A 502 16.67 -6.76 5.72
N ASP A 503 16.77 -7.32 4.51
CA ASP A 503 17.07 -8.74 4.32
C ASP A 503 18.47 -9.10 4.86
N ARG A 504 19.44 -8.18 4.78
CA ARG A 504 20.77 -8.34 5.40
C ARG A 504 20.66 -8.37 6.92
N TRP A 505 19.94 -7.42 7.51
CA TRP A 505 19.72 -7.35 8.95
C TRP A 505 19.04 -8.62 9.49
N GLU A 506 17.99 -9.11 8.84
CA GLU A 506 17.26 -10.32 9.27
C GLU A 506 18.11 -11.59 9.19
N ARG A 507 19.07 -11.66 8.24
CA ARG A 507 20.07 -12.75 8.20
C ARG A 507 21.06 -12.67 9.36
N GLU A 508 21.48 -11.46 9.73
CA GLU A 508 22.42 -11.21 10.83
C GLU A 508 21.76 -11.38 12.21
N HIS A 509 20.44 -11.16 12.30
CA HIS A 509 19.66 -11.20 13.54
C HIS A 509 18.47 -12.17 13.43
N PRO A 510 18.71 -13.49 13.56
CA PRO A 510 17.64 -14.48 13.50
C PRO A 510 16.51 -14.17 14.49
N GLY A 511 15.29 -14.03 13.97
CA GLY A 511 14.10 -13.68 14.74
C GLY A 511 13.67 -12.22 14.64
N ALA A 512 14.50 -11.34 14.08
CA ALA A 512 14.03 -10.04 13.58
C ALA A 512 13.03 -10.28 12.44
N ASN A 513 11.92 -9.54 12.45
CA ASN A 513 10.93 -9.55 11.38
C ASN A 513 10.53 -8.10 11.13
N ILE A 514 11.24 -7.46 10.21
CA ILE A 514 11.12 -6.05 9.94
C ILE A 514 10.03 -5.82 8.90
N TRP A 515 9.09 -4.96 9.23
CA TRP A 515 8.00 -4.59 8.34
C TRP A 515 8.08 -3.12 7.97
N PHE A 516 8.01 -2.82 6.68
CA PHE A 516 7.90 -1.46 6.22
C PHE A 516 6.87 -1.35 5.11
N PHE A 517 6.29 -0.16 5.02
CA PHE A 517 5.28 0.18 4.04
C PHE A 517 5.62 1.50 3.37
N VAL A 518 5.11 1.68 2.16
CA VAL A 518 5.54 2.75 1.26
C VAL A 518 4.37 3.58 0.75
N ARG A 519 4.64 4.81 0.32
CA ARG A 519 3.64 5.65 -0.37
C ARG A 519 3.68 5.43 -1.88
N THR A 520 4.78 5.86 -2.48
CA THR A 520 5.00 5.78 -3.92
C THR A 520 5.27 4.35 -4.35
N GLY A 521 4.88 4.00 -5.56
CA GLY A 521 5.40 2.78 -6.17
C GLY A 521 5.06 2.67 -7.64
N TYR A 522 5.80 1.79 -8.32
CA TYR A 522 5.61 1.54 -9.74
C TYR A 522 5.74 0.06 -10.06
N SER A 523 4.81 -0.45 -10.87
CA SER A 523 4.83 -1.84 -11.33
C SER A 523 5.31 -1.96 -12.79
N GLY A 524 6.27 -2.87 -12.98
CA GLY A 524 7.03 -3.26 -14.17
C GLY A 524 7.82 -4.54 -13.83
N THR A 525 8.77 -5.05 -14.64
CA THR A 525 9.42 -6.33 -14.31
C THR A 525 10.73 -6.19 -13.51
N PRO A 526 10.92 -6.94 -12.40
CA PRO A 526 9.98 -6.99 -11.26
C PRO A 526 9.78 -5.58 -10.66
N GLY A 527 8.58 -5.22 -10.24
CA GLY A 527 8.17 -3.89 -9.76
C GLY A 527 8.37 -3.66 -8.27
N SER A 528 7.84 -2.55 -7.74
CA SER A 528 7.92 -2.20 -6.30
C SER A 528 7.37 -3.29 -5.38
N ALA A 529 6.30 -3.97 -5.79
CA ALA A 529 5.63 -5.02 -5.01
C ALA A 529 6.57 -6.15 -4.54
N ALA A 530 7.67 -6.42 -5.26
CA ALA A 530 8.65 -7.41 -4.87
C ALA A 530 9.49 -7.02 -3.63
N SER A 531 9.60 -5.72 -3.35
CA SER A 531 10.52 -5.16 -2.34
C SER A 531 9.80 -4.64 -1.10
N GLU A 532 8.53 -4.29 -1.19
CA GLU A 532 7.76 -3.66 -0.11
C GLU A 532 6.92 -4.66 0.72
N GLY A 533 6.49 -4.24 1.92
CA GLY A 533 5.61 -5.03 2.79
C GLY A 533 4.13 -4.63 2.70
N ALA A 534 3.87 -3.35 2.45
CA ALA A 534 2.55 -2.78 2.22
C ALA A 534 2.65 -1.40 1.55
N THR A 535 1.52 -0.88 1.13
CA THR A 535 1.37 0.47 0.57
C THR A 535 0.22 1.22 1.25
N PHE A 536 0.18 2.53 1.09
CA PHE A 536 -1.01 3.32 1.44
C PHE A 536 -1.47 4.21 0.28
N ALA A 537 -2.73 4.67 0.37
CA ALA A 537 -3.38 5.54 -0.61
C ALA A 537 -2.78 6.96 -0.69
N GLY A 538 -1.75 7.25 0.10
CA GLY A 538 -1.25 8.59 0.30
C GLY A 538 -2.16 9.42 1.19
N ASP A 539 -2.06 10.73 1.03
CA ASP A 539 -2.72 11.71 1.87
C ASP A 539 -4.16 11.93 1.36
N GLY A 540 -5.12 11.18 1.91
CA GLY A 540 -6.54 11.29 1.54
C GLY A 540 -7.25 12.48 2.20
N THR A 541 -8.32 13.01 1.61
CA THR A 541 -9.12 14.09 2.20
C THR A 541 -9.98 13.58 3.36
N THR A 542 -10.35 14.50 4.25
CA THR A 542 -11.19 14.22 5.43
C THR A 542 -12.68 14.35 5.11
N ASP A 543 -13.13 13.64 4.06
CA ASP A 543 -14.53 13.59 3.61
C ASP A 543 -14.92 12.19 3.07
N PHE A 544 -16.12 12.09 2.50
CA PHE A 544 -16.68 10.85 1.93
C PHE A 544 -16.52 10.77 0.40
N SER A 545 -15.76 11.67 -0.22
CA SER A 545 -15.65 11.78 -1.67
C SER A 545 -15.05 10.54 -2.34
N ARG A 546 -15.39 10.34 -3.61
CA ARG A 546 -14.83 9.27 -4.46
C ARG A 546 -13.46 9.61 -5.03
N SER A 547 -13.06 10.88 -5.04
CA SER A 547 -11.77 11.32 -5.55
C SER A 547 -10.64 10.96 -4.58
N SER A 548 -10.73 11.40 -3.31
CA SER A 548 -9.68 11.16 -2.30
C SER A 548 -10.16 10.90 -0.86
N GLY A 549 -11.48 10.91 -0.63
CA GLY A 549 -12.08 10.61 0.68
C GLY A 549 -12.24 9.12 0.95
N LEU A 550 -13.15 8.77 1.86
CA LEU A 550 -13.41 7.36 2.24
C LEU A 550 -13.83 6.48 1.05
N ALA A 551 -14.66 6.98 0.12
CA ALA A 551 -15.16 6.17 -1.00
C ALA A 551 -14.08 5.87 -2.07
N SER A 552 -12.94 6.56 -2.02
CA SER A 552 -11.80 6.34 -2.91
C SER A 552 -10.92 5.13 -2.49
N GLN A 553 -11.05 4.64 -1.26
CA GLN A 553 -10.13 3.65 -0.68
C GLN A 553 -10.34 2.24 -1.24
N THR A 554 -11.59 1.84 -1.45
CA THR A 554 -11.92 0.51 -2.00
C THR A 554 -11.41 0.31 -3.43
N PRO A 555 -11.68 1.21 -4.41
CA PRO A 555 -11.18 1.02 -5.77
C PRO A 555 -9.65 1.02 -5.83
N ASP A 556 -8.96 1.87 -5.06
CA ASP A 556 -7.50 1.86 -4.96
C ASP A 556 -6.99 0.48 -4.50
N MET A 557 -7.44 0.04 -3.32
CA MET A 557 -7.04 -1.24 -2.73
C MET A 557 -7.23 -2.42 -3.70
N LEU A 558 -8.39 -2.46 -4.37
CA LEU A 558 -8.75 -3.54 -5.28
C LEU A 558 -7.93 -3.51 -6.58
N ASN A 559 -7.65 -2.33 -7.12
CA ASN A 559 -6.84 -2.18 -8.32
C ASN A 559 -5.36 -2.58 -8.05
N ARG A 560 -4.77 -2.15 -6.93
CA ARG A 560 -3.40 -2.54 -6.55
C ARG A 560 -3.22 -4.05 -6.37
N ALA A 561 -4.26 -4.72 -5.88
CA ALA A 561 -4.25 -6.16 -5.64
C ALA A 561 -4.05 -6.98 -6.93
N VAL A 562 -4.47 -6.46 -8.09
CA VAL A 562 -4.25 -7.11 -9.41
C VAL A 562 -2.75 -7.25 -9.70
N GLY A 563 -1.94 -6.24 -9.38
CA GLY A 563 -0.49 -6.25 -9.61
C GLY A 563 0.34 -6.80 -8.45
N GLY A 564 -0.27 -7.35 -7.41
CA GLY A 564 0.46 -8.01 -6.32
C GLY A 564 0.75 -7.13 -5.11
N ALA A 565 0.26 -5.89 -5.13
CA ALA A 565 0.38 -4.92 -4.05
C ALA A 565 -0.82 -4.96 -3.09
N TRP A 566 -1.16 -6.15 -2.59
CA TRP A 566 -2.37 -6.38 -1.77
C TRP A 566 -2.25 -5.97 -0.30
N GLY A 567 -1.05 -5.64 0.15
CA GLY A 567 -0.87 -5.07 1.48
C GLY A 567 -1.26 -3.61 1.42
N PHE A 568 -2.42 -3.24 1.95
CA PHE A 568 -2.99 -1.89 1.82
C PHE A 568 -3.43 -1.34 3.19
N THR A 569 -3.01 -0.11 3.48
CA THR A 569 -3.43 0.65 4.67
C THR A 569 -3.89 2.04 4.26
N THR A 570 -4.65 2.70 5.12
CA THR A 570 -5.09 4.10 4.94
C THR A 570 -4.83 4.86 6.22
N ASP A 571 -5.03 6.18 6.17
CA ASP A 571 -5.20 6.98 7.39
C ASP A 571 -6.66 6.93 7.80
N VAL A 572 -6.97 6.19 8.87
CA VAL A 572 -8.34 6.10 9.38
C VAL A 572 -8.82 7.51 9.77
N GLY A 573 -9.81 8.03 9.05
CA GLY A 573 -10.33 9.39 9.20
C GLY A 573 -9.79 10.40 8.18
N GLY A 574 -8.88 10.00 7.29
CA GLY A 574 -8.23 10.87 6.29
C GLY A 574 -7.02 11.62 6.85
N TYR A 575 -6.24 12.24 5.98
CA TYR A 575 -5.05 13.03 6.35
C TYR A 575 -5.22 14.52 6.08
N PHE A 576 -5.68 14.92 4.89
CA PHE A 576 -5.79 16.32 4.49
C PHE A 576 -6.97 17.03 5.16
N ASP A 577 -6.80 17.45 6.41
CA ASP A 577 -7.62 18.46 7.09
C ASP A 577 -6.90 19.82 7.20
N ILE A 578 -6.09 20.12 6.18
CA ILE A 578 -5.27 21.33 6.05
C ILE A 578 -5.89 22.23 4.97
N GLY A 579 -5.83 23.55 5.14
CA GLY A 579 -6.29 24.49 4.12
C GLY A 579 -7.82 24.53 4.03
N PRO A 580 -8.44 24.32 2.85
CA PRO A 580 -9.90 24.38 2.71
C PRO A 580 -10.62 23.14 3.25
N TYR A 581 -9.91 22.06 3.57
CA TYR A 581 -10.51 20.80 4.01
C TYR A 581 -10.86 20.82 5.51
N PRO A 582 -12.08 20.38 5.89
CA PRO A 582 -12.53 20.42 7.28
C PRO A 582 -11.82 19.38 8.14
N LYS A 583 -11.88 19.54 9.47
CA LYS A 583 -11.47 18.46 10.38
C LYS A 583 -12.35 17.23 10.20
N THR A 584 -11.77 16.05 10.40
CA THR A 584 -12.49 14.78 10.39
C THR A 584 -13.67 14.82 11.36
N SER A 585 -14.87 14.49 10.86
CA SER A 585 -16.08 14.39 11.69
C SER A 585 -16.12 13.06 12.44
N GLU A 586 -16.88 13.00 13.54
CA GLU A 586 -17.08 11.76 14.29
C GLU A 586 -17.68 10.64 13.41
N GLU A 587 -18.65 10.97 12.55
CA GLU A 587 -19.26 10.03 11.62
C GLU A 587 -18.23 9.49 10.62
N LEU A 588 -17.39 10.37 10.06
CA LEU A 588 -16.33 9.94 9.14
C LEU A 588 -15.33 9.01 9.82
N LEU A 589 -14.85 9.36 11.03
CA LEU A 589 -13.92 8.51 11.76
C LEU A 589 -14.54 7.14 12.08
N ASP A 590 -15.83 7.09 12.43
CA ASP A 590 -16.56 5.82 12.67
C ASP A 590 -16.64 4.96 11.41
N ARG A 591 -17.06 5.55 10.28
CA ARG A 591 -17.21 4.84 9.00
C ARG A 591 -15.87 4.39 8.42
N TRP A 592 -14.82 5.19 8.58
CA TRP A 592 -13.48 4.83 8.13
C TRP A 592 -12.86 3.73 9.00
N ALA A 593 -13.06 3.77 10.32
CA ALA A 593 -12.65 2.69 11.20
C ALA A 593 -13.42 1.39 10.90
N ALA A 594 -14.71 1.48 10.55
CA ALA A 594 -15.49 0.34 10.08
C ALA A 594 -14.90 -0.25 8.79
N TRP A 595 -14.57 0.59 7.80
CA TRP A 595 -13.93 0.18 6.55
C TRP A 595 -12.59 -0.53 6.80
N ALA A 596 -11.73 0.04 7.65
CA ALA A 596 -10.42 -0.51 7.95
C ALA A 596 -10.46 -1.80 8.77
N ALA A 597 -11.56 -2.07 9.49
CA ALA A 597 -11.67 -3.23 10.38
C ALA A 597 -11.43 -4.57 9.65
N LEU A 598 -11.82 -4.68 8.37
CA LEU A 598 -11.64 -5.87 7.55
C LEU A 598 -10.82 -5.61 6.27
N SER A 599 -10.01 -4.55 6.25
CA SER A 599 -8.93 -4.34 5.29
C SER A 599 -7.63 -5.04 5.77
N PRO A 600 -6.54 -5.06 4.98
CA PRO A 600 -5.30 -5.74 5.36
C PRO A 600 -4.63 -5.19 6.62
N TYR A 601 -4.69 -3.88 6.82
CA TYR A 601 -4.02 -3.17 7.91
C TYR A 601 -4.92 -2.07 8.48
N PHE A 602 -4.88 -1.90 9.80
CA PHE A 602 -5.69 -0.92 10.53
C PHE A 602 -4.79 0.17 11.12
N ARG A 603 -4.65 1.31 10.43
CA ARG A 603 -3.76 2.40 10.84
C ARG A 603 -4.52 3.70 11.11
N LEU A 604 -4.28 4.29 12.28
CA LEU A 604 -4.67 5.68 12.55
C LEU A 604 -3.49 6.61 12.32
N HIS A 605 -3.75 7.66 11.56
CA HIS A 605 -2.83 8.78 11.36
C HIS A 605 -3.67 10.05 11.19
N GLY A 606 -3.00 11.20 11.09
CA GLY A 606 -3.63 12.49 10.88
C GLY A 606 -2.59 13.54 10.53
N SER A 607 -3.06 14.72 10.15
CA SER A 607 -2.21 15.73 9.54
C SER A 607 -1.21 16.36 10.49
N VAL A 608 -0.18 16.96 9.90
CA VAL A 608 0.78 17.82 10.62
C VAL A 608 0.13 19.07 11.23
N LEU A 609 -1.13 19.41 10.95
CA LEU A 609 -1.78 20.57 11.56
C LEU A 609 -2.62 20.18 12.79
N ASN A 610 -3.39 19.10 12.68
CA ASN A 610 -4.36 18.72 13.70
C ASN A 610 -3.91 17.53 14.56
N GLY A 611 -2.86 16.82 14.13
CA GLY A 611 -2.39 15.59 14.76
C GLY A 611 -3.31 14.40 14.44
N PRO A 612 -3.09 13.25 15.08
CA PRO A 612 -3.91 12.06 14.85
C PRO A 612 -5.35 12.30 15.32
N HIS A 613 -6.33 11.81 14.57
CA HIS A 613 -7.77 11.88 14.87
C HIS A 613 -8.14 10.99 16.06
N ARG A 614 -7.65 11.31 17.26
CA ARG A 614 -7.75 10.43 18.42
C ARG A 614 -9.22 10.14 18.72
N PRO A 615 -9.65 8.87 18.78
CA PRO A 615 -11.07 8.55 18.97
C PRO A 615 -11.68 9.15 20.26
N TRP A 616 -10.88 9.33 21.30
CA TRP A 616 -11.33 9.91 22.56
C TRP A 616 -11.46 11.44 22.56
N ASP A 617 -10.89 12.14 21.57
CA ASP A 617 -11.12 13.57 21.38
C ASP A 617 -12.57 13.84 20.92
N TYR A 618 -13.25 12.82 20.40
CA TYR A 618 -14.68 12.82 20.04
C TYR A 618 -15.59 12.29 21.16
N GLY A 619 -15.02 11.86 22.29
CA GLY A 619 -15.75 11.35 23.45
C GLY A 619 -15.63 9.83 23.65
N GLU A 620 -16.13 9.36 24.80
CA GLU A 620 -15.98 7.96 25.23
C GLU A 620 -16.71 6.97 24.31
N ASP A 621 -17.84 7.37 23.74
CA ASP A 621 -18.61 6.52 22.83
C ASP A 621 -17.86 6.26 21.53
N MET A 622 -17.22 7.28 20.94
CA MET A 622 -16.42 7.11 19.74
C MET A 622 -15.17 6.25 20.01
N ALA A 623 -14.49 6.48 21.14
CA ALA A 623 -13.39 5.61 21.58
C ALA A 623 -13.84 4.14 21.73
N ALA A 624 -15.04 3.90 22.25
CA ALA A 624 -15.58 2.55 22.38
C ALA A 624 -15.88 1.90 21.03
N ARG A 625 -16.47 2.63 20.06
CA ARG A 625 -16.74 2.14 18.71
C ARG A 625 -15.45 1.83 17.95
N TYR A 626 -14.47 2.74 17.97
CA TYR A 626 -13.15 2.51 17.40
C TYR A 626 -12.47 1.25 17.97
N ASN A 627 -12.55 1.06 19.30
CA ASN A 627 -12.00 -0.12 19.97
C ASN A 627 -12.77 -1.41 19.63
N ALA A 628 -14.05 -1.33 19.26
CA ALA A 628 -14.79 -2.48 18.75
C ALA A 628 -14.29 -2.88 17.35
N TYR A 629 -14.10 -1.92 16.44
CA TYR A 629 -13.54 -2.17 15.11
C TYR A 629 -12.12 -2.71 15.16
N THR A 630 -11.26 -2.16 16.04
CA THR A 630 -9.90 -2.68 16.24
C THR A 630 -9.93 -4.14 16.71
N ARG A 631 -10.85 -4.51 17.61
CA ARG A 631 -11.00 -5.92 18.06
C ARG A 631 -11.56 -6.82 16.97
N LEU A 632 -12.43 -6.33 16.09
CA LEU A 632 -12.87 -7.06 14.90
C LEU A 632 -11.68 -7.35 13.97
N HIS A 633 -10.81 -6.36 13.73
CA HIS A 633 -9.58 -6.55 12.96
C HIS A 633 -8.66 -7.61 13.59
N LEU A 634 -8.44 -7.54 14.90
CA LEU A 634 -7.67 -8.54 15.65
C LEU A 634 -8.28 -9.94 15.59
N ALA A 635 -9.61 -10.05 15.58
CA ALA A 635 -10.29 -11.33 15.40
C ALA A 635 -10.07 -11.89 13.99
N ALA A 636 -10.07 -11.04 12.96
CA ALA A 636 -9.82 -11.41 11.57
C ALA A 636 -8.34 -11.70 11.26
N ARG A 637 -7.39 -11.29 12.11
CA ARG A 637 -5.94 -11.50 11.93
C ARG A 637 -5.55 -12.91 11.48
N PRO A 638 -6.04 -14.03 12.07
CA PRO A 638 -5.65 -15.36 11.63
C PRO A 638 -6.01 -15.64 10.17
N LEU A 639 -7.17 -15.11 9.71
CA LEU A 639 -7.61 -15.18 8.33
C LEU A 639 -6.71 -14.32 7.44
N LEU A 640 -6.51 -13.04 7.78
CA LEU A 640 -5.65 -12.12 7.04
C LEU A 640 -4.24 -12.68 6.85
N ARG A 641 -3.62 -13.18 7.92
CA ARG A 641 -2.31 -13.82 7.90
C ARG A 641 -2.26 -15.02 6.95
N ARG A 642 -3.28 -15.89 7.02
CA ARG A 642 -3.37 -17.06 6.13
C ARG A 642 -3.46 -16.62 4.67
N LEU A 643 -4.35 -15.67 4.37
CA LEU A 643 -4.60 -15.19 3.01
C LEU A 643 -3.39 -14.44 2.44
N LEU A 644 -2.69 -13.62 3.22
CA LEU A 644 -1.48 -12.91 2.77
C LEU A 644 -0.33 -13.88 2.49
N ARG A 645 -0.14 -14.92 3.32
CA ARG A 645 0.85 -15.98 3.06
C ARG A 645 0.48 -16.82 1.84
N GLU A 646 -0.82 -17.07 1.65
CA GLU A 646 -1.31 -17.74 0.45
C GLU A 646 -1.04 -16.89 -0.79
N ALA A 647 -1.41 -15.61 -0.77
CA ALA A 647 -1.20 -14.67 -1.86
C ALA A 647 0.28 -14.56 -2.27
N GLN A 648 1.19 -14.43 -1.31
CA GLN A 648 2.63 -14.43 -1.58
C GLN A 648 3.08 -15.69 -2.35
N ARG A 649 2.55 -16.86 -1.98
CA ARG A 649 2.90 -18.15 -2.59
C ARG A 649 2.22 -18.41 -3.93
N THR A 650 0.92 -18.11 -4.05
CA THR A 650 0.09 -18.54 -5.19
C THR A 650 -0.24 -17.41 -6.17
N GLY A 651 -0.17 -16.16 -5.72
CA GLY A 651 -0.62 -14.99 -6.49
C GLY A 651 -2.13 -14.77 -6.44
N THR A 652 -2.88 -15.53 -5.63
CA THR A 652 -4.31 -15.30 -5.43
C THR A 652 -4.52 -14.07 -4.53
N PRO A 653 -5.23 -13.03 -4.97
CA PRO A 653 -5.46 -11.86 -4.13
C PRO A 653 -6.20 -12.21 -2.83
N PRO A 654 -5.76 -11.68 -1.68
CA PRO A 654 -6.44 -11.88 -0.40
C PRO A 654 -7.76 -11.10 -0.35
N LEU A 655 -7.80 -9.92 -0.99
CA LEU A 655 -8.99 -9.10 -1.16
C LEU A 655 -9.40 -9.24 -2.61
N ARG A 656 -10.63 -9.72 -2.82
CA ARG A 656 -11.10 -10.10 -4.15
C ARG A 656 -12.27 -9.22 -4.51
N PRO A 657 -12.15 -8.44 -5.59
CA PRO A 657 -13.31 -7.79 -6.18
C PRO A 657 -14.39 -8.81 -6.52
N LEU A 658 -15.66 -8.43 -6.44
CA LEU A 658 -16.76 -9.35 -6.71
C LEU A 658 -16.71 -9.92 -8.14
N TRP A 659 -16.24 -9.14 -9.11
CA TRP A 659 -16.06 -9.60 -10.49
C TRP A 659 -15.10 -10.79 -10.63
N LEU A 660 -14.15 -10.93 -9.71
CA LEU A 660 -13.19 -12.04 -9.71
C LEU A 660 -13.81 -13.29 -9.08
N ALA A 661 -14.68 -13.11 -8.09
CA ALA A 661 -15.35 -14.19 -7.38
C ALA A 661 -16.61 -14.72 -8.08
N ALA A 662 -17.29 -13.85 -8.84
CA ALA A 662 -18.49 -14.17 -9.60
C ALA A 662 -18.34 -13.71 -11.06
N PRO A 663 -17.44 -14.34 -11.84
CA PRO A 663 -17.25 -13.98 -13.24
C PRO A 663 -18.56 -14.20 -14.01
N GLY A 664 -18.99 -13.18 -14.76
CA GLY A 664 -20.23 -13.20 -15.55
C GLY A 664 -21.46 -12.58 -14.88
N ASP A 665 -21.41 -12.23 -13.59
CA ASP A 665 -22.47 -11.47 -12.93
C ASP A 665 -22.29 -9.95 -13.23
N PRO A 666 -23.23 -9.29 -13.94
CA PRO A 666 -23.11 -7.88 -14.28
C PRO A 666 -23.13 -6.92 -13.08
N ALA A 667 -23.75 -7.30 -11.96
CA ALA A 667 -23.74 -6.51 -10.73
C ALA A 667 -22.36 -6.61 -10.06
N ALA A 668 -21.84 -7.83 -9.93
CA ALA A 668 -20.49 -8.08 -9.43
C ALA A 668 -19.41 -7.38 -10.28
N ALA A 669 -19.63 -7.25 -11.58
CA ALA A 669 -18.74 -6.56 -12.51
C ALA A 669 -18.61 -5.05 -12.25
N ARG A 670 -19.63 -4.42 -11.67
CA ARG A 670 -19.70 -2.96 -11.44
C ARG A 670 -19.46 -2.55 -9.98
N GLU A 671 -19.55 -3.50 -9.05
CA GLU A 671 -19.39 -3.22 -7.63
C GLU A 671 -17.95 -2.89 -7.26
N ASP A 672 -17.73 -1.68 -6.75
CA ASP A 672 -16.42 -1.14 -6.39
C ASP A 672 -16.28 -0.70 -4.92
N GLN A 673 -17.32 -0.87 -4.11
CA GLN A 673 -17.37 -0.57 -2.68
C GLN A 673 -17.60 -1.83 -1.82
N GLU A 674 -17.42 -3.02 -2.39
CA GLU A 674 -17.51 -4.31 -1.70
C GLU A 674 -16.35 -5.21 -2.14
N TRP A 675 -15.93 -6.09 -1.24
CA TRP A 675 -14.94 -7.11 -1.57
C TRP A 675 -15.18 -8.39 -0.78
N LEU A 676 -14.64 -9.48 -1.31
CA LEU A 676 -14.44 -10.69 -0.51
C LEU A 676 -13.06 -10.66 0.14
N LEU A 677 -13.00 -10.92 1.44
CA LEU A 677 -11.78 -11.30 2.13
C LEU A 677 -11.63 -12.83 2.05
N GLY A 678 -10.79 -13.29 1.13
CA GLY A 678 -10.72 -14.69 0.72
C GLY A 678 -11.98 -15.12 -0.03
N ASP A 679 -12.49 -16.32 0.30
CA ASP A 679 -13.70 -16.90 -0.32
C ASP A 679 -14.96 -16.76 0.56
N ASP A 680 -14.75 -16.44 1.84
CA ASP A 680 -15.72 -16.75 2.89
C ASP A 680 -16.27 -15.53 3.62
N VAL A 681 -15.76 -14.33 3.37
CA VAL A 681 -16.19 -13.11 4.06
C VAL A 681 -16.50 -12.02 3.04
N LEU A 682 -17.77 -11.65 2.88
CA LEU A 682 -18.19 -10.47 2.12
C LEU A 682 -18.14 -9.25 3.05
N VAL A 683 -17.50 -8.18 2.61
CA VAL A 683 -17.37 -6.92 3.36
C VAL A 683 -18.00 -5.79 2.54
N ALA A 684 -18.91 -5.03 3.15
CA ALA A 684 -19.67 -3.97 2.49
C ALA A 684 -19.78 -2.74 3.43
N PRO A 685 -18.70 -1.95 3.60
CA PRO A 685 -18.72 -0.79 4.49
C PRO A 685 -19.66 0.32 3.98
N VAL A 686 -20.20 1.12 4.90
CA VAL A 686 -20.96 2.33 4.52
C VAL A 686 -19.98 3.47 4.27
N VAL A 687 -19.99 4.02 3.05
CA VAL A 687 -19.08 5.08 2.59
C VAL A 687 -19.81 6.37 2.22
N GLU A 688 -21.08 6.49 2.60
CA GLU A 688 -21.91 7.68 2.34
C GLU A 688 -22.24 8.40 3.65
N GLN A 689 -22.12 9.73 3.65
CA GLN A 689 -22.42 10.55 4.82
C GLN A 689 -23.91 10.46 5.19
N GLY A 690 -24.24 10.37 6.48
CA GLY A 690 -25.61 10.31 6.98
C GLY A 690 -26.32 8.99 6.75
N ALA A 691 -25.78 8.07 5.95
CA ALA A 691 -26.38 6.78 5.67
C ALA A 691 -26.48 5.92 6.95
N ARG A 692 -27.57 5.14 7.04
CA ARG A 692 -27.85 4.19 8.14
C ARG A 692 -28.04 2.77 7.63
N GLY A 693 -27.58 2.52 6.42
CA GLY A 693 -27.64 1.26 5.69
C GLY A 693 -27.09 1.46 4.27
N ARG A 694 -27.00 0.39 3.51
CA ARG A 694 -26.67 0.40 2.08
C ARG A 694 -27.28 -0.79 1.37
N GLU A 695 -27.45 -0.67 0.05
CA GLU A 695 -27.62 -1.83 -0.81
C GLU A 695 -26.31 -2.65 -0.80
N VAL A 696 -26.44 -3.97 -0.61
CA VAL A 696 -25.33 -4.93 -0.65
C VAL A 696 -25.54 -5.92 -1.79
N THR A 697 -24.49 -6.14 -2.59
CA THR A 697 -24.47 -7.12 -3.68
C THR A 697 -23.94 -8.47 -3.20
N PHE A 698 -24.82 -9.46 -3.10
CA PHE A 698 -24.46 -10.81 -2.68
C PHE A 698 -24.14 -11.68 -3.90
N PRO A 699 -22.88 -12.13 -4.10
CA PRO A 699 -22.56 -13.07 -5.15
C PRO A 699 -23.18 -14.46 -4.86
N GLY A 700 -23.17 -15.34 -5.86
CA GLY A 700 -23.73 -16.69 -5.77
C GLY A 700 -23.30 -17.45 -4.50
N GLY A 701 -24.29 -17.99 -3.78
CA GLY A 701 -24.06 -18.75 -2.54
C GLY A 701 -24.99 -18.33 -1.41
N CYS A 702 -24.75 -18.86 -0.21
CA CYS A 702 -25.47 -18.49 1.00
C CYS A 702 -24.52 -17.67 1.89
N TRP A 703 -25.02 -16.53 2.37
CA TRP A 703 -24.28 -15.55 3.17
C TRP A 703 -25.05 -15.26 4.45
N ARG A 704 -24.36 -15.22 5.59
CA ARG A 704 -24.96 -14.97 6.90
C ARG A 704 -24.16 -13.95 7.67
N SER A 705 -24.82 -12.88 8.13
CA SER A 705 -24.20 -11.93 9.04
C SER A 705 -23.95 -12.62 10.38
N PRO A 706 -22.71 -12.66 10.89
CA PRO A 706 -22.45 -13.24 12.20
C PRO A 706 -23.01 -12.40 13.35
N GLU A 707 -23.37 -11.13 13.07
CA GLU A 707 -23.86 -10.19 14.08
C GLU A 707 -25.39 -10.16 14.20
N SER A 708 -26.09 -9.97 13.08
CA SER A 708 -27.56 -9.92 13.06
C SER A 708 -28.19 -11.29 12.85
N GLY A 709 -27.41 -12.27 12.38
CA GLY A 709 -27.92 -13.58 11.96
C GLY A 709 -28.64 -13.55 10.62
N LEU A 710 -28.72 -12.39 9.95
CA LEU A 710 -29.35 -12.21 8.65
C LEU A 710 -28.74 -13.15 7.62
N GLU A 711 -29.55 -14.03 7.06
CA GLU A 711 -29.17 -14.93 5.96
C GLU A 711 -29.71 -14.40 4.63
N VAL A 712 -28.87 -14.44 3.59
CA VAL A 712 -29.18 -14.05 2.22
C VAL A 712 -28.63 -15.10 1.27
N ARG A 713 -29.45 -15.56 0.32
CA ARG A 713 -29.00 -16.41 -0.79
C ARG A 713 -28.80 -15.55 -2.02
N GLY A 714 -27.56 -15.48 -2.51
CA GLY A 714 -27.20 -14.81 -3.75
C GLY A 714 -27.31 -15.74 -4.98
N PRO A 715 -27.29 -15.20 -6.20
CA PRO A 715 -27.07 -13.79 -6.52
C PRO A 715 -28.27 -12.91 -6.14
N ALA A 716 -28.04 -11.85 -5.39
CA ALA A 716 -29.08 -10.96 -4.89
C ALA A 716 -28.55 -9.57 -4.55
N ARG A 717 -29.42 -8.57 -4.55
CA ARG A 717 -29.16 -7.25 -3.95
C ARG A 717 -30.14 -7.02 -2.82
N ARG A 718 -29.66 -6.46 -1.70
CA ARG A 718 -30.50 -6.26 -0.53
C ARG A 718 -30.06 -5.04 0.27
N GLU A 719 -31.03 -4.25 0.69
CA GLU A 719 -30.84 -3.20 1.69
C GLU A 719 -30.48 -3.79 3.04
N VAL A 720 -29.33 -3.39 3.59
CA VAL A 720 -28.79 -3.82 4.87
C VAL A 720 -28.65 -2.62 5.78
N ALA A 721 -29.34 -2.64 6.92
CA ALA A 721 -29.19 -1.61 7.95
C ALA A 721 -27.79 -1.66 8.58
N ALA A 722 -27.22 -0.48 8.80
CA ALA A 722 -25.89 -0.27 9.35
C ALA A 722 -25.82 1.10 10.03
N GLY A 723 -26.11 1.16 11.33
CA GLY A 723 -25.92 2.35 12.16
C GLY A 723 -24.45 2.71 12.34
N LEU A 724 -24.18 3.77 13.11
CA LEU A 724 -22.82 4.05 13.59
C LEU A 724 -22.38 2.92 14.53
N GLY A 725 -21.11 2.52 14.44
CA GLY A 725 -20.59 1.36 15.18
C GLY A 725 -20.88 0.01 14.52
N GLU A 726 -21.45 -0.02 13.32
CA GLU A 726 -21.79 -1.25 12.59
C GLU A 726 -21.09 -1.30 11.21
N LEU A 727 -20.48 -2.46 10.92
CA LEU A 727 -19.95 -2.82 9.61
C LEU A 727 -20.81 -3.95 9.02
N PRO A 728 -21.41 -3.80 7.84
CA PRO A 728 -21.97 -4.94 7.12
C PRO A 728 -20.87 -5.88 6.65
N TYR A 729 -20.80 -7.06 7.25
CA TYR A 729 -20.02 -8.19 6.74
C TYR A 729 -20.77 -9.50 6.96
N PHE A 730 -20.50 -10.47 6.08
CA PHE A 730 -21.22 -11.73 6.01
C PHE A 730 -20.26 -12.89 5.82
N PHE A 731 -20.46 -13.96 6.57
CA PHE A 731 -19.76 -15.21 6.35
C PHE A 731 -20.52 -16.08 5.35
N ARG A 732 -19.80 -16.80 4.50
CA ARG A 732 -20.40 -17.88 3.72
C ARG A 732 -21.03 -18.89 4.68
N CYS A 733 -22.29 -19.29 4.44
CA CYS A 733 -23.01 -20.19 5.33
C CYS A 733 -22.24 -21.50 5.55
N GLY A 734 -22.21 -21.96 6.80
CA GLY A 734 -21.44 -23.15 7.20
C GLY A 734 -19.96 -22.88 7.49
N THR A 735 -19.47 -21.66 7.27
CA THR A 735 -18.11 -21.25 7.64
C THR A 735 -18.10 -20.43 8.92
N ALA A 736 -16.94 -20.37 9.58
CA ALA A 736 -16.65 -19.45 10.69
C ALA A 736 -15.20 -18.97 10.55
N PRO A 737 -14.90 -18.08 9.59
CA PRO A 737 -13.52 -17.73 9.22
C PRO A 737 -12.73 -17.10 10.36
N PHE A 738 -13.42 -16.43 11.28
CA PHE A 738 -12.90 -15.95 12.55
C PHE A 738 -14.03 -15.81 13.59
N ALA A 739 -13.66 -15.61 14.85
CA ALA A 739 -14.62 -15.38 15.93
C ALA A 739 -15.32 -14.03 15.74
N ALA A 740 -16.64 -14.03 15.65
CA ALA A 740 -17.42 -12.79 15.58
C ALA A 740 -17.15 -11.92 16.82
N ALA A 741 -17.03 -10.61 16.62
CA ALA A 741 -16.99 -9.69 17.75
C ALA A 741 -18.32 -9.82 18.52
N ALA A 742 -18.25 -10.12 19.82
CA ALA A 742 -19.46 -10.17 20.64
C ALA A 742 -20.10 -8.76 20.62
N ARG A 743 -21.38 -8.67 20.23
CA ARG A 743 -22.20 -7.47 20.43
C ARG A 743 -22.36 -7.20 21.92
N GLY A 744 -21.35 -6.56 22.50
CA GLY A 744 -21.45 -5.89 23.78
C GLY A 744 -21.48 -4.42 23.49
N GLY A 745 -22.67 -3.79 23.56
CA GLY A 745 -22.72 -2.35 23.78
C GLY A 745 -21.73 -1.99 24.87
N ALA A 746 -21.01 -0.89 24.69
CA ALA A 746 -19.93 -0.43 25.54
C ALA A 746 -20.38 -0.22 26.99
N THR A 747 -20.61 -1.31 27.71
CA THR A 747 -20.16 -1.35 29.08
C THR A 747 -18.70 -1.72 28.94
N LEU A 748 -17.83 -0.70 29.08
CA LEU A 748 -16.53 -0.91 29.71
C LEU A 748 -16.74 -2.03 30.73
N PRO A 749 -16.00 -3.16 30.70
CA PRO A 749 -16.08 -4.06 31.82
C PRO A 749 -15.74 -3.18 32.99
N ALA A 750 -16.75 -2.84 33.80
CA ALA A 750 -16.56 -2.04 34.97
C ALA A 750 -15.46 -2.82 35.66
N ARG A 751 -14.26 -2.24 35.72
CA ARG A 751 -13.18 -2.80 36.51
C ARG A 751 -13.79 -2.76 37.89
N ARG A 752 -14.47 -3.83 38.30
CA ARG A 752 -14.84 -4.06 39.68
C ARG A 752 -13.48 -4.24 40.29
N ALA A 753 -12.89 -3.11 40.68
CA ALA A 753 -11.62 -3.04 41.36
C ALA A 753 -11.73 -4.11 42.42
N CYS A 754 -10.90 -5.14 42.32
CA CYS A 754 -11.10 -6.29 43.17
C CYS A 754 -10.95 -5.81 44.61
N ARG A 755 -12.07 -5.75 45.32
CA ARG A 755 -12.15 -5.36 46.73
C ARG A 755 -12.29 -6.64 47.52
N SER A 756 -11.43 -6.81 48.51
CA SER A 756 -11.53 -7.94 49.44
C SER A 756 -12.91 -7.95 50.10
N ARG A 757 -13.49 -9.14 50.24
CA ARG A 757 -14.68 -9.41 51.06
C ARG A 757 -14.33 -10.13 52.36
N ARG A 758 -13.04 -10.31 52.64
CA ARG A 758 -12.56 -11.10 53.77
C ARG A 758 -12.66 -10.33 55.08
N ALA A 759 -13.46 -10.86 55.99
CA ALA A 759 -13.39 -10.56 57.41
C ALA A 759 -13.30 -11.90 58.14
N PHE A 760 -12.34 -12.07 59.04
CA PHE A 760 -12.13 -13.32 59.75
C PHE A 760 -11.58 -13.08 61.16
N ARG A 761 -11.66 -14.09 62.01
CA ARG A 761 -11.10 -14.05 63.36
C ARG A 761 -9.86 -14.91 63.43
N ILE A 762 -8.80 -14.35 63.99
CA ILE A 762 -7.61 -15.10 64.35
C ILE A 762 -7.85 -15.68 65.74
N HIS A 763 -7.75 -17.00 65.87
CA HIS A 763 -7.84 -17.70 67.15
C HIS A 763 -6.45 -18.03 67.66
N LEU A 764 -6.19 -17.73 68.93
CA LEU A 764 -4.94 -18.10 69.59
C LEU A 764 -5.12 -19.42 70.33
N ARG A 765 -4.31 -20.42 69.96
CA ARG A 765 -4.32 -21.76 70.58
C ARG A 765 -3.24 -21.92 71.66
N ALA A 766 -2.73 -20.83 72.22
CA ALA A 766 -1.66 -20.87 73.23
C ALA A 766 -2.25 -20.96 74.65
N ARG A 767 -1.77 -21.91 75.46
CA ARG A 767 -2.04 -21.98 76.91
C ARG A 767 -1.14 -20.97 77.64
N GLY A 768 -1.65 -20.35 78.71
CA GLY A 768 -0.86 -19.43 79.54
C GLY A 768 -0.61 -18.03 78.96
N VAL A 769 -1.49 -17.50 78.11
CA VAL A 769 -1.34 -16.15 77.52
C VAL A 769 -1.69 -15.05 78.52
N ALA A 770 -0.73 -14.18 78.83
CA ALA A 770 -0.92 -12.99 79.68
C ALA A 770 -1.48 -11.81 78.87
N ALA A 771 -0.89 -11.52 77.70
CA ALA A 771 -1.28 -10.41 76.82
C ALA A 771 -1.05 -10.71 75.34
N VAL A 772 -1.82 -10.04 74.47
CA VAL A 772 -1.78 -10.18 73.01
C VAL A 772 -1.84 -8.80 72.37
N ARG A 773 -1.00 -8.55 71.36
CA ARG A 773 -1.11 -7.41 70.45
C ARG A 773 -1.15 -7.91 69.02
N VAL A 774 -2.11 -7.43 68.22
CA VAL A 774 -2.23 -7.79 66.81
C VAL A 774 -2.10 -6.52 65.97
N TYR A 775 -1.34 -6.62 64.88
CA TYR A 775 -1.11 -5.55 63.93
C TYR A 775 -1.52 -6.00 62.53
N VAL A 776 -2.28 -5.20 61.80
CA VAL A 776 -2.66 -5.41 60.40
C VAL A 776 -1.99 -4.31 59.58
N ASN A 777 -1.05 -4.67 58.69
CA ASN A 777 -0.19 -3.73 57.97
C ASN A 777 0.43 -2.65 58.88
N GLY A 778 0.98 -3.07 60.02
CA GLY A 778 1.64 -2.17 60.97
C GLY A 778 0.70 -1.39 61.90
N ARG A 779 -0.62 -1.35 61.64
CA ARG A 779 -1.61 -0.70 62.53
C ARG A 779 -2.14 -1.66 63.57
N ARG A 780 -2.14 -1.26 64.84
CA ARG A 780 -2.64 -2.09 65.96
C ARG A 780 -4.17 -2.22 65.90
N VAL A 781 -4.69 -3.43 66.07
CA VAL A 781 -6.13 -3.73 66.12
C VAL A 781 -6.53 -4.28 67.49
N ARG A 782 -7.82 -4.15 67.84
CA ARG A 782 -8.35 -4.66 69.11
C ARG A 782 -8.20 -6.18 69.18
N ALA A 783 -7.55 -6.68 70.22
CA ALA A 783 -7.28 -8.10 70.44
C ALA A 783 -7.64 -8.50 71.87
N SER A 784 -8.09 -9.74 72.03
CA SER A 784 -8.34 -10.39 73.32
C SER A 784 -7.34 -11.53 73.52
N ARG A 785 -7.26 -12.08 74.74
CA ARG A 785 -6.44 -13.29 75.03
C ARG A 785 -6.83 -14.49 74.18
N ARG A 786 -8.04 -14.52 73.60
CA ARG A 786 -8.54 -15.58 72.71
C ARG A 786 -8.28 -15.31 71.22
N GLY A 787 -7.87 -14.10 70.84
CA GLY A 787 -7.69 -13.72 69.44
C GLY A 787 -8.14 -12.32 69.05
N ALA A 788 -8.09 -12.00 67.75
CA ALA A 788 -8.46 -10.69 67.18
C ALA A 788 -9.29 -10.83 65.90
N ARG A 789 -10.18 -9.86 65.64
CA ARG A 789 -10.90 -9.76 64.37
C ARG A 789 -10.04 -8.99 63.36
N VAL A 790 -9.88 -9.53 62.16
CA VAL A 790 -9.19 -8.90 61.05
C VAL A 790 -10.22 -8.61 59.97
N ASP A 791 -10.42 -7.34 59.67
CA ASP A 791 -11.31 -6.88 58.61
C ASP A 791 -10.48 -6.33 57.45
N LEU A 792 -10.54 -7.02 56.30
CA LEU A 792 -9.87 -6.62 55.08
C LEU A 792 -10.87 -6.13 54.04
N ARG A 793 -12.15 -5.94 54.39
CA ARG A 793 -13.19 -5.59 53.43
C ARG A 793 -12.91 -4.23 52.79
N GLY A 794 -13.20 -4.11 51.49
CA GLY A 794 -13.04 -2.86 50.74
C GLY A 794 -11.60 -2.55 50.29
N LEU A 795 -10.59 -3.23 50.84
CA LEU A 795 -9.19 -3.02 50.46
C LEU A 795 -8.91 -3.47 49.01
N PRO A 796 -8.09 -2.73 48.25
CA PRO A 796 -7.71 -3.08 46.87
C PRO A 796 -6.80 -4.32 46.82
N ARG A 797 -6.55 -4.86 45.62
CA ARG A 797 -5.67 -6.02 45.39
C ARG A 797 -4.23 -5.75 45.86
N ARG A 798 -3.84 -6.32 47.00
CA ARG A 798 -2.49 -6.22 47.59
C ARG A 798 -2.23 -7.36 48.60
N ARG A 799 -0.98 -7.49 49.06
CA ARG A 799 -0.64 -8.30 50.24
C ARG A 799 -0.91 -7.53 51.52
N VAL A 800 -1.51 -8.18 52.51
CA VAL A 800 -1.72 -7.65 53.86
C VAL A 800 -1.05 -8.58 54.86
N THR A 801 -0.20 -8.01 55.71
CA THR A 801 0.54 -8.73 56.75
C THR A 801 -0.15 -8.54 58.09
N VAL A 802 -0.45 -9.65 58.76
CA VAL A 802 -0.97 -9.67 60.14
C VAL A 802 0.09 -10.22 61.08
N ARG A 803 0.58 -9.37 61.97
CA ARG A 803 1.60 -9.72 62.98
C ARG A 803 0.96 -9.83 64.35
N ILE A 804 1.20 -10.94 65.04
CA ILE A 804 0.65 -11.28 66.34
C ILE A 804 1.82 -11.36 67.33
N LEU A 805 1.80 -10.53 68.35
CA LEU A 805 2.73 -10.55 69.48
C LEU A 805 2.00 -11.13 70.69
N THR A 806 2.51 -12.21 71.25
CA THR A 806 1.94 -12.88 72.43
C THR A 806 2.95 -12.85 73.56
N LEU A 807 2.51 -12.45 74.76
CA LEU A 807 3.28 -12.55 76.01
C LEU A 807 2.62 -13.64 76.87
N THR A 808 3.39 -14.64 77.26
CA THR A 808 2.94 -15.72 78.16
C THR A 808 3.18 -15.36 79.63
N ARG A 809 2.49 -16.05 80.55
CA ARG A 809 2.58 -15.82 81.99
C ARG A 809 3.97 -16.10 82.57
N ASP A 810 4.76 -16.94 81.90
CA ASP A 810 6.18 -17.21 82.20
C ASP A 810 7.14 -16.12 81.62
N GLY A 811 6.60 -14.99 81.15
CA GLY A 811 7.39 -13.84 80.68
C GLY A 811 7.90 -13.94 79.24
N ARG A 812 7.69 -15.06 78.54
CA ARG A 812 8.21 -15.26 77.18
C ARG A 812 7.38 -14.51 76.12
N ARG A 813 8.07 -13.90 75.15
CA ARG A 813 7.46 -13.22 74.00
C ARG A 813 7.52 -14.11 72.76
N ARG A 814 6.39 -14.25 72.06
CA ARG A 814 6.29 -14.98 70.79
C ARG A 814 5.71 -14.09 69.70
N VAL A 815 6.29 -14.17 68.50
CA VAL A 815 5.85 -13.42 67.31
C VAL A 815 5.41 -14.39 66.23
N ALA A 816 4.22 -14.19 65.68
CA ALA A 816 3.74 -14.92 64.52
C ALA A 816 3.26 -13.94 63.44
N THR A 817 3.69 -14.14 62.20
CA THR A 817 3.33 -13.29 61.07
C THR A 817 2.60 -14.11 60.01
N ARG A 818 1.48 -13.61 59.52
CA ARG A 818 0.69 -14.24 58.44
C ARG A 818 0.45 -13.25 57.32
N THR A 819 0.53 -13.71 56.07
CA THR A 819 0.27 -12.86 54.90
C THR A 819 -1.01 -13.31 54.19
N TYR A 820 -1.88 -12.36 53.91
CA TYR A 820 -3.15 -12.57 53.21
C TYR A 820 -3.13 -11.78 51.90
N ARG A 821 -3.65 -12.37 50.81
CA ARG A 821 -3.98 -11.65 49.58
C ARG A 821 -5.43 -11.20 49.68
N THR A 822 -5.70 -9.91 49.44
CA THR A 822 -7.05 -9.33 49.47
C THR A 822 -7.92 -9.85 48.31
N CYS A 823 -7.31 -10.33 47.24
CA CYS A 823 -7.96 -10.93 46.08
C CYS A 823 -7.31 -12.25 45.70
N VAL A 824 -8.10 -13.30 45.53
CA VAL A 824 -7.65 -14.63 45.06
C VAL A 824 -8.63 -15.08 43.98
N PRO A 825 -8.17 -15.61 42.83
CA PRO A 825 -9.07 -16.17 41.83
C PRO A 825 -9.95 -17.25 42.46
N ARG A 826 -11.22 -17.33 42.05
CA ARG A 826 -12.10 -18.45 42.39
C ARG A 826 -11.40 -19.70 41.85
N ARG A 827 -10.99 -20.65 42.71
CA ARG A 827 -10.58 -21.97 42.21
C ARG A 827 -11.79 -22.53 41.45
N ARG A 828 -11.58 -22.89 40.19
CA ARG A 828 -12.61 -23.51 39.35
C ARG A 828 -13.08 -24.80 40.01
#